data_AF-A0AAN6TBT8-F1
#
_entry.id   AF-A0AAN6TBT8-F1
#
_cell.length_a   1.000
_cell.length_b   1.000
_cell.length_c   1.000
_cell.angle_alpha   90.00
_cell.angle_beta   90.00
_cell.angle_gamma   90.00
#
_symmetry.space_group_name_H-M   'P 1'
#
loop_
_entity.id
_entity.type
_entity.pdbx_description
1 polymer ?
#
loop_
_entity_poly.entity_id
_entity_poly.type
_entity_poly.pdbx_seq_one_letter_code
_entity_poly.pdbx_strand_id
1 'polypeptide(L)'
;MDHFLYRPLLAATITAMSFVVGCQISLSYVTLAALLGPPHSVSEDILLQQFRTVFWRGFRLCPVPAFFATLCCLVNAALVLGHVGLSVQNFFQGRVPQLLLVAVLAVGLVPYTLIFVVPVEEPLLKREAALRGNGKSVRACAKKYGDGKGKEELGEQDTMTLMRMWTTVLSLLATTMDVYTAPPENTYRTLTLFSFPTESGTVLAISTKASQYAFIAAVYTIVIQLWFAFLWQVAAEMCLIRRPRCRQEWLAMVAIRNASEPWTASWALLGSMFKLLASRNENDRRGLGVTALLSVPTVVLAAGGIVTALLYTESMRLGNAAPVSPSSVFVPDASTSTGYQLSSYYQASILRALGSAESADDSTRRSSVSVSKHGLPSPSPNTTNQPAQRISYGYTVSAYELGIQKLADFAIQVEGSCVTDPSLSFFALTDTSVGSVLDTTNQTYALVATTALLGSFTPSGDPWYFTELATGGSTVAYETAGPPYRVAPGRPVLSCWEDMQFCLGKETKRCSDLWTSGLPKGLIGHLSISLAIPMIVTIGSGAGVSALKAYSGVGAGMFLDATSSNMFADVERMVLAAFLATKEILRDSALLGRLPGTTNLLEKPDGTLWEGAADFIIRTSDVVAIRFDLAVLAPVATVVALLAVLSIEAYKRLRGLKNSPWALRSILLYGTQLFRLFDTRESNSAWEIESTKAQLPILECSESAIPELEPVWNDSTGACIITATPPRQPRSPQHSDEVSETTEHLLHRHPEEH
;
A
#
# COMPACT_ATOMS: atom_id res chain seq x y z
N MET A 1 -3.92 -17.41 -42.83
CA MET A 1 -3.11 -16.68 -41.81
C MET A 1 -1.67 -17.20 -41.91
N ASP A 2 -1.14 -17.31 -43.13
CA ASP A 2 0.02 -18.17 -43.41
C ASP A 2 1.20 -17.36 -43.93
N HIS A 3 1.24 -16.07 -43.56
CA HIS A 3 2.41 -15.27 -43.82
C HIS A 3 3.56 -15.83 -42.99
N PHE A 4 4.54 -16.41 -43.68
CA PHE A 4 5.64 -17.17 -43.06
C PHE A 4 6.41 -16.35 -42.01
N LEU A 5 6.37 -15.01 -42.09
CA LEU A 5 7.00 -14.11 -41.12
C LEU A 5 6.21 -13.83 -39.84
N TYR A 6 4.90 -14.10 -39.77
CA TYR A 6 4.08 -13.73 -38.61
C TYR A 6 4.48 -14.51 -37.33
N ARG A 7 4.65 -15.83 -37.44
CA ARG A 7 5.07 -16.69 -36.33
C ARG A 7 6.46 -16.34 -35.78
N PRO A 8 7.52 -16.18 -36.60
CA PRO A 8 8.83 -15.80 -36.08
C PRO A 8 8.87 -14.38 -35.50
N LEU A 9 8.14 -13.41 -36.08
CA LEU A 9 8.05 -12.06 -35.51
C LEU A 9 7.33 -12.05 -34.17
N LEU A 10 6.25 -12.82 -34.01
CA LEU A 10 5.55 -12.94 -32.73
C LEU A 10 6.44 -13.58 -31.66
N ALA A 11 7.18 -14.64 -32.01
CA ALA A 11 8.15 -15.26 -31.11
C ALA A 11 9.29 -14.29 -30.71
N ALA A 12 9.77 -13.49 -31.67
CA ALA A 12 10.77 -12.45 -31.42
C ALA A 12 10.24 -11.36 -30.48
N THR A 13 8.99 -10.90 -30.66
CA THR A 13 8.32 -9.98 -29.74
C THR A 13 8.24 -10.54 -28.32
N ILE A 14 7.76 -11.78 -28.16
CA ILE A 14 7.60 -12.41 -26.83
C ILE A 14 8.95 -12.54 -26.13
N THR A 15 9.98 -12.95 -26.86
CA THR A 15 11.33 -13.11 -26.34
C THR A 15 11.93 -11.76 -25.91
N ALA A 16 11.79 -10.73 -26.76
CA ALA A 16 12.27 -9.39 -26.46
C ALA A 16 11.52 -8.76 -25.28
N MET A 17 10.19 -8.93 -25.19
CA MET A 17 9.41 -8.42 -24.04
C MET A 17 9.73 -9.16 -22.75
N SER A 18 9.93 -10.47 -22.78
CA SER A 18 10.34 -11.25 -21.60
C SER A 18 11.69 -10.78 -21.08
N PHE A 19 12.62 -10.46 -21.98
CA PHE A 19 13.91 -9.89 -21.65
C PHE A 19 13.78 -8.49 -21.03
N VAL A 20 12.97 -7.60 -21.63
CA VAL A 20 12.73 -6.25 -21.09
C VAL A 20 12.11 -6.32 -19.70
N VAL A 21 11.07 -7.13 -19.50
CA VAL A 21 10.40 -7.28 -18.19
C VAL A 21 11.35 -7.88 -17.15
N GLY A 22 12.15 -8.89 -17.52
CA GLY A 22 13.16 -9.47 -16.63
C GLY A 22 14.22 -8.45 -16.20
N CYS A 23 14.69 -7.62 -17.13
CA CYS A 23 15.61 -6.53 -16.84
C CYS A 23 14.98 -5.47 -15.92
N GLN A 24 13.72 -5.09 -16.13
CA GLN A 24 13.01 -4.13 -15.27
C GLN A 24 12.79 -4.67 -13.86
N ILE A 25 12.35 -5.92 -13.71
CA ILE A 25 12.18 -6.52 -12.38
C ILE A 25 13.51 -6.57 -11.63
N SER A 26 14.59 -6.93 -12.33
CA SER A 26 15.94 -6.95 -11.76
C SER A 26 16.42 -5.56 -11.36
N LEU A 27 16.20 -4.55 -12.21
CA LEU A 27 16.51 -3.15 -11.93
C LEU A 27 15.71 -2.64 -10.74
N SER A 28 14.39 -2.85 -10.70
CA SER A 28 13.52 -2.43 -9.60
C SER A 28 13.91 -3.09 -8.30
N TYR A 29 14.21 -4.39 -8.30
CA TYR A 29 14.64 -5.12 -7.11
C TYR A 29 15.96 -4.56 -6.54
N VAL A 30 16.97 -4.37 -7.39
CA VAL A 30 18.29 -3.89 -6.95
C VAL A 30 18.25 -2.41 -6.58
N THR A 31 17.47 -1.59 -7.28
CA THR A 31 17.25 -0.17 -6.93
C THR A 31 16.53 -0.05 -5.59
N LEU A 32 15.49 -0.87 -5.37
CA LEU A 32 14.76 -0.90 -4.10
C LEU A 32 15.66 -1.38 -2.96
N ALA A 33 16.47 -2.42 -3.17
CA ALA A 33 17.45 -2.89 -2.19
C ALA A 33 18.54 -1.84 -1.87
N ALA A 34 18.98 -1.06 -2.87
CA ALA A 34 19.93 0.02 -2.67
C ALA A 34 19.31 1.22 -1.93
N LEU A 35 18.03 1.51 -2.15
CA LEU A 35 17.30 2.59 -1.48
C LEU A 35 16.91 2.24 -0.04
N LEU A 36 16.51 1.00 0.22
CA LEU A 36 16.07 0.54 1.55
C LEU A 36 17.23 0.20 2.51
N GLY A 37 18.47 0.20 2.01
CA GLY A 37 19.67 -0.16 2.78
C GLY A 37 19.86 -1.68 2.90
N PRO A 38 21.11 -2.15 3.12
CA PRO A 38 21.39 -3.58 3.18
C PRO A 38 20.67 -4.28 4.35
N PRO A 39 20.13 -5.50 4.15
CA PRO A 39 19.97 -6.41 5.28
C PRO A 39 21.34 -6.67 5.92
N HIS A 40 21.40 -6.81 7.25
CA HIS A 40 22.63 -6.86 8.09
C HIS A 40 23.76 -7.82 7.64
N SER A 41 23.54 -8.68 6.65
CA SER A 41 24.51 -9.65 6.13
C SER A 41 25.27 -9.22 4.88
N VAL A 42 24.94 -8.09 4.24
CA VAL A 42 25.58 -7.67 2.97
C VAL A 42 26.20 -6.28 3.12
N SER A 43 27.49 -6.15 2.86
CA SER A 43 28.17 -4.85 2.90
C SER A 43 27.62 -3.92 1.81
N GLU A 44 27.38 -2.65 2.16
CA GLU A 44 26.83 -1.61 1.27
C GLU A 44 27.64 -1.49 -0.03
N ASP A 45 28.95 -1.70 0.02
CA ASP A 45 29.84 -1.70 -1.15
C ASP A 45 29.46 -2.77 -2.19
N ILE A 46 29.06 -3.96 -1.73
CA ILE A 46 28.66 -5.06 -2.62
C ILE A 46 27.31 -4.74 -3.27
N LEU A 47 26.38 -4.14 -2.53
CA LEU A 47 25.09 -3.72 -3.08
C LEU A 47 25.25 -2.58 -4.08
N LEU A 48 26.08 -1.59 -3.80
CA LEU A 48 26.38 -0.49 -4.74
C LEU A 48 27.12 -1.01 -5.98
N GLN A 49 28.02 -1.97 -5.83
CA GLN A 49 28.71 -2.61 -6.96
C GLN A 49 27.76 -3.49 -7.79
N GLN A 50 26.85 -4.22 -7.14
CA GLN A 50 25.78 -4.98 -7.81
C GLN A 50 24.81 -4.04 -8.52
N PHE A 51 24.38 -2.96 -7.87
CA PHE A 51 23.56 -1.90 -8.46
C PHE A 51 24.25 -1.34 -9.69
N ARG A 52 25.49 -0.89 -9.60
CA ARG A 52 26.24 -0.36 -10.74
C ARG A 52 26.34 -1.37 -11.88
N THR A 53 26.63 -2.63 -11.59
CA THR A 53 26.79 -3.67 -12.62
C THR A 53 25.47 -4.03 -13.29
N VAL A 54 24.40 -4.19 -12.52
CA VAL A 54 23.05 -4.52 -12.99
C VAL A 54 22.42 -3.32 -13.69
N PHE A 55 22.59 -2.11 -13.15
CA PHE A 55 22.08 -0.86 -13.70
C PHE A 55 22.74 -0.56 -15.04
N TRP A 56 24.08 -0.54 -15.13
CA TRP A 56 24.75 -0.22 -16.40
C TRP A 56 24.47 -1.25 -17.50
N ARG A 57 24.42 -2.54 -17.15
CA ARG A 57 24.09 -3.59 -18.12
C ARG A 57 22.63 -3.52 -18.51
N GLY A 58 21.72 -3.41 -17.54
CA GLY A 58 20.28 -3.29 -17.78
C GLY A 58 19.91 -2.05 -18.58
N PHE A 59 20.49 -0.89 -18.25
CA PHE A 59 20.23 0.39 -18.92
C PHE A 59 20.74 0.43 -20.36
N ARG A 60 21.93 -0.13 -20.64
CA ARG A 60 22.42 -0.25 -22.04
C ARG A 60 21.68 -1.31 -22.84
N LEU A 61 21.22 -2.37 -22.18
CA LEU A 61 20.57 -3.50 -22.84
C LEU A 61 19.05 -3.38 -22.94
N CYS A 62 18.34 -2.52 -22.20
CA CYS A 62 16.87 -2.41 -22.27
C CYS A 62 16.32 -1.66 -23.50
N PRO A 63 16.91 -0.52 -23.94
CA PRO A 63 16.34 0.27 -25.03
C PRO A 63 16.31 -0.47 -26.36
N VAL A 64 17.34 -1.26 -26.66
CA VAL A 64 17.46 -1.96 -27.95
C VAL A 64 16.40 -3.07 -28.10
N PRO A 65 16.19 -3.99 -27.14
CA PRO A 65 15.12 -4.97 -27.16
C PRO A 65 13.73 -4.35 -27.04
N ALA A 66 13.55 -3.26 -26.28
CA ALA A 66 12.26 -2.56 -26.21
C ALA A 66 11.88 -1.94 -27.56
N PHE A 67 12.85 -1.28 -28.23
CA PHE A 67 12.68 -0.77 -29.58
C PHE A 67 12.45 -1.90 -30.60
N PHE A 68 13.21 -2.98 -30.50
CA PHE A 68 13.06 -4.15 -31.37
C PHE A 68 11.71 -4.86 -31.19
N ALA A 69 11.24 -5.03 -29.95
CA ALA A 69 9.93 -5.57 -29.63
C ALA A 69 8.82 -4.68 -30.19
N THR A 70 8.96 -3.36 -30.05
CA THR A 70 8.05 -2.36 -30.62
C THR A 70 7.99 -2.50 -32.14
N LEU A 71 9.15 -2.54 -32.80
CA LEU A 71 9.22 -2.68 -34.26
C LEU A 71 8.57 -3.99 -34.71
N CYS A 72 8.84 -5.11 -34.04
CA CYS A 72 8.21 -6.40 -34.34
C CYS A 72 6.69 -6.37 -34.13
N CYS A 73 6.21 -5.70 -33.08
CA CYS A 73 4.78 -5.49 -32.84
C CYS A 73 4.13 -4.65 -33.94
N LEU A 74 4.77 -3.56 -34.36
CA LEU A 74 4.28 -2.67 -35.42
C LEU A 74 4.26 -3.39 -36.78
N VAL A 75 5.30 -4.16 -37.11
CA VAL A 75 5.36 -4.96 -38.34
C VAL A 75 4.30 -6.06 -38.31
N ASN A 76 4.13 -6.77 -37.19
CA ASN A 76 3.05 -7.75 -37.04
C ASN A 76 1.66 -7.09 -37.16
N ALA A 77 1.46 -5.92 -36.55
CA ALA A 77 0.21 -5.16 -36.66
C ALA A 77 -0.07 -4.76 -38.11
N ALA A 78 0.95 -4.28 -38.83
CA ALA A 78 0.86 -3.89 -40.23
C ALA A 78 0.58 -5.09 -41.16
N LEU A 79 1.24 -6.24 -40.94
CA LEU A 79 0.99 -7.47 -41.70
C LEU A 79 -0.42 -8.00 -41.47
N VAL A 80 -0.90 -7.98 -40.22
CA VAL A 80 -2.28 -8.37 -39.89
C VAL A 80 -3.27 -7.39 -40.52
N LEU A 81 -2.99 -6.09 -40.49
CA LEU A 81 -3.85 -5.06 -41.09
C LEU A 81 -3.90 -5.19 -42.62
N GLY A 82 -2.76 -5.45 -43.27
CA GLY A 82 -2.67 -5.64 -44.72
C GLY A 82 -3.41 -6.90 -45.20
N HIS A 83 -3.43 -7.96 -44.39
CA HIS A 83 -4.10 -9.20 -44.75
C HIS A 83 -5.63 -9.15 -44.51
N VAL A 84 -6.06 -8.43 -43.47
CA VAL A 84 -7.47 -8.35 -43.06
C VAL A 84 -8.22 -7.21 -43.76
N GLY A 85 -7.49 -6.30 -44.42
CA GLY A 85 -8.03 -5.09 -45.04
C GLY A 85 -8.39 -4.02 -44.00
N LEU A 86 -8.44 -2.76 -44.44
CA LEU A 86 -8.74 -1.57 -43.61
C LEU A 86 -10.23 -1.46 -43.21
N SER A 87 -10.85 -2.58 -42.84
CA SER A 87 -12.18 -2.56 -42.25
C SER A 87 -12.09 -2.08 -40.80
N VAL A 88 -12.72 -0.94 -40.52
CA VAL A 88 -12.79 -0.33 -39.18
C VAL A 88 -13.31 -1.31 -38.13
N GLN A 89 -14.15 -2.27 -38.53
CA GLN A 89 -14.70 -3.27 -37.63
C GLN A 89 -13.67 -4.33 -37.18
N ASN A 90 -12.80 -4.75 -38.10
CA ASN A 90 -11.73 -5.70 -37.81
C ASN A 90 -10.56 -5.04 -37.08
N PHE A 91 -10.39 -3.72 -37.25
CA PHE A 91 -9.39 -2.95 -36.54
C PHE A 91 -9.62 -2.93 -35.02
N PHE A 92 -10.87 -2.86 -34.55
CA PHE A 92 -11.13 -2.76 -33.10
C PHE A 92 -11.33 -4.10 -32.38
N GLN A 93 -11.67 -5.17 -33.09
CA GLN A 93 -11.89 -6.51 -32.49
C GLN A 93 -10.76 -7.51 -32.79
N GLY A 94 -9.78 -7.14 -33.61
CA GLY A 94 -8.68 -8.03 -34.03
C GLY A 94 -7.47 -8.04 -33.09
N ARG A 95 -6.43 -8.79 -33.49
CA ARG A 95 -5.12 -8.81 -32.80
C ARG A 95 -4.30 -7.53 -33.00
N VAL A 96 -4.68 -6.67 -33.94
CA VAL A 96 -4.00 -5.39 -34.26
C VAL A 96 -3.95 -4.45 -33.04
N PRO A 97 -5.06 -4.12 -32.34
CA PRO A 97 -5.04 -3.24 -31.18
C PRO A 97 -4.27 -3.82 -30.01
N GLN A 98 -4.25 -5.15 -29.85
CA GLN A 98 -3.42 -5.81 -28.85
C GLN A 98 -1.93 -5.63 -29.16
N LEU A 99 -1.52 -5.83 -30.42
CA LEU A 99 -0.14 -5.63 -30.86
C LEU A 99 0.28 -4.15 -30.76
N LEU A 100 -0.61 -3.22 -31.10
CA LEU A 100 -0.37 -1.78 -30.95
C LEU A 100 -0.28 -1.36 -29.48
N LEU A 101 -1.14 -1.90 -28.60
CA LEU A 101 -1.07 -1.65 -27.17
C LEU A 101 0.24 -2.16 -26.59
N VAL A 102 0.66 -3.38 -26.96
CA VAL A 102 1.95 -3.94 -26.55
C VAL A 102 3.11 -3.08 -27.07
N ALA A 103 3.04 -2.58 -28.30
CA ALA A 103 4.04 -1.64 -28.85
C ALA A 103 4.10 -0.33 -28.04
N VAL A 104 2.95 0.27 -27.71
CA VAL A 104 2.87 1.50 -26.92
C VAL A 104 3.44 1.30 -25.51
N LEU A 105 3.11 0.18 -24.86
CA LEU A 105 3.66 -0.16 -23.54
C LEU A 105 5.17 -0.41 -23.60
N ALA A 106 5.65 -1.12 -24.64
CA ALA A 106 7.08 -1.36 -24.85
C ALA A 106 7.87 -0.06 -25.09
N VAL A 107 7.31 0.89 -25.84
CA VAL A 107 7.91 2.22 -26.02
C VAL A 107 7.87 3.02 -24.73
N GLY A 108 6.75 3.00 -24.00
CA GLY A 108 6.56 3.75 -22.75
C GLY A 108 7.51 3.34 -21.62
N LEU A 109 8.05 2.13 -21.67
CA LEU A 109 9.07 1.64 -20.74
C LEU A 109 10.41 2.40 -20.83
N VAL A 110 10.78 2.90 -22.01
CA VAL A 110 12.03 3.66 -22.20
C VAL A 110 12.00 5.02 -21.49
N PRO A 111 11.02 5.92 -21.73
CA PRO A 111 10.93 7.18 -21.00
C PRO A 111 10.68 6.94 -19.51
N TYR A 112 9.98 5.87 -19.11
CA TYR A 112 9.89 5.49 -17.69
C TYR A 112 11.28 5.26 -17.08
N THR A 113 12.15 4.45 -17.70
CA THR A 113 13.51 4.25 -17.17
C THR A 113 14.34 5.53 -17.11
N LEU A 114 14.21 6.40 -18.13
CA LEU A 114 14.96 7.65 -18.21
C LEU A 114 14.48 8.67 -17.17
N ILE A 115 13.17 8.75 -16.92
CA ILE A 115 12.59 9.73 -16.00
C ILE A 115 12.74 9.29 -14.55
N PHE A 116 12.58 8.00 -14.26
CA PHE A 116 12.49 7.53 -12.87
C PHE A 116 13.80 6.94 -12.34
N VAL A 117 14.59 6.26 -13.17
CA VAL A 117 15.75 5.49 -12.67
C VAL A 117 17.07 6.25 -12.83
N VAL A 118 17.23 7.02 -13.92
CA VAL A 118 18.45 7.83 -14.15
C VAL A 118 18.68 8.88 -13.05
N PRO A 119 17.66 9.62 -12.56
CA PRO A 119 17.89 10.60 -11.50
C PRO A 119 18.35 10.00 -10.16
N VAL A 120 18.08 8.70 -9.94
CA VAL A 120 18.49 7.97 -8.74
C VAL A 120 19.95 7.50 -8.85
N GLU A 121 20.52 7.42 -10.05
CA GLU A 121 21.91 6.98 -10.27
C GLU A 121 22.92 7.98 -9.69
N GLU A 122 22.73 9.28 -9.94
CA GLU A 122 23.68 10.32 -9.52
C GLU A 122 23.91 10.37 -7.99
N PRO A 123 22.86 10.36 -7.13
CA PRO A 123 23.08 10.33 -5.68
C PRO A 123 23.71 9.02 -5.20
N LEU A 124 23.38 7.87 -5.81
CA LEU A 124 23.98 6.57 -5.45
C LEU A 124 25.46 6.49 -5.85
N LEU A 125 25.84 7.05 -7.01
CA LEU A 125 27.24 7.12 -7.44
C LEU A 125 28.05 8.10 -6.57
N LYS A 126 27.46 9.23 -6.14
CA LYS A 126 28.09 10.14 -5.17
C LYS A 126 28.34 9.44 -3.83
N ARG A 127 27.39 8.60 -3.38
CA ARG A 127 27.52 7.79 -2.17
C ARG A 127 28.59 6.71 -2.30
N GLU A 128 28.66 5.99 -3.42
CA GLU A 128 29.75 5.03 -3.71
C GLU A 128 31.12 5.74 -3.72
N ALA A 129 31.23 6.91 -4.35
CA ALA A 129 32.47 7.68 -4.41
C ALA A 129 32.92 8.17 -3.03
N ALA A 130 31.99 8.57 -2.16
CA ALA A 130 32.27 8.95 -0.78
C ALA A 130 32.80 7.75 0.05
N LEU A 131 32.22 6.56 -0.15
CA LEU A 131 32.66 5.34 0.53
C LEU A 131 34.05 4.88 0.04
N ARG A 132 34.33 4.97 -1.26
CA ARG A 132 35.67 4.67 -1.81
C ARG A 132 36.73 5.72 -1.46
N GLY A 133 36.33 6.97 -1.23
CA GLY A 133 37.21 8.11 -0.97
C GLY A 133 37.88 8.11 0.41
N ASN A 134 37.40 7.30 1.36
CA ASN A 134 38.02 7.19 2.69
C ASN A 134 39.31 6.33 2.72
N GLY A 135 39.74 5.79 1.57
CA GLY A 135 41.03 5.13 1.38
C GLY A 135 42.02 5.99 0.60
N LYS A 136 42.59 7.02 1.24
CA LYS A 136 43.69 7.91 0.79
C LYS A 136 43.29 9.20 0.04
N SER A 137 43.44 10.31 0.77
CA SER A 137 43.84 11.66 0.33
C SER A 137 43.37 12.12 -1.06
N VAL A 138 42.24 12.84 -1.10
CA VAL A 138 41.84 13.66 -2.25
C VAL A 138 41.61 15.11 -1.80
N ARG A 139 42.71 15.83 -1.57
CA ARG A 139 42.78 17.30 -1.73
C ARG A 139 43.50 17.60 -3.04
N ALA A 140 42.80 17.63 -4.17
CA ALA A 140 43.35 18.24 -5.40
C ALA A 140 42.34 18.58 -6.52
N CYS A 141 41.16 17.94 -6.59
CA CYS A 141 40.31 18.08 -7.79
C CYS A 141 39.00 18.86 -7.60
N ALA A 142 38.96 19.85 -6.71
CA ALA A 142 37.78 20.70 -6.48
C ALA A 142 37.99 22.19 -6.84
N LYS A 143 38.96 22.52 -7.71
CA LYS A 143 39.29 23.93 -8.02
C LYS A 143 39.09 24.36 -9.48
N LYS A 144 38.27 23.66 -10.27
CA LYS A 144 38.12 24.04 -11.69
C LYS A 144 36.72 23.93 -12.31
N TYR A 145 35.67 24.18 -11.55
CA TYR A 145 34.36 24.51 -12.12
C TYR A 145 33.69 25.60 -11.29
N GLY A 146 34.16 26.83 -11.53
CA GLY A 146 33.44 28.05 -11.23
C GLY A 146 33.61 28.95 -12.44
N ASP A 147 32.57 29.04 -13.26
CA ASP A 147 31.95 30.29 -13.72
C ASP A 147 31.12 30.00 -14.98
N GLY A 148 29.81 30.19 -14.86
CA GLY A 148 28.84 29.79 -15.86
C GLY A 148 27.43 30.17 -15.42
N LYS A 149 27.20 31.47 -15.22
CA LYS A 149 25.86 32.05 -15.10
C LYS A 149 25.07 31.78 -16.39
N GLY A 150 24.00 30.99 -16.29
CA GLY A 150 23.03 30.80 -17.36
C GLY A 150 21.70 30.34 -16.77
N LYS A 151 20.68 31.20 -16.89
CA LYS A 151 19.30 31.04 -16.43
C LYS A 151 18.68 29.71 -16.89
N GLU A 152 18.13 28.94 -15.95
CA GLU A 152 17.08 27.95 -16.22
C GLU A 152 16.19 27.77 -14.96
N GLU A 153 15.50 28.85 -14.56
CA GLU A 153 14.59 28.87 -13.40
C GLU A 153 13.13 28.46 -13.75
N LEU A 154 12.90 27.73 -14.84
CA LEU A 154 11.55 27.33 -15.25
C LEU A 154 11.45 25.80 -15.39
N GLY A 155 11.57 25.11 -14.26
CA GLY A 155 11.38 23.66 -14.19
C GLY A 155 11.59 23.08 -12.79
N GLU A 156 12.43 23.74 -11.98
CA GLU A 156 12.83 23.24 -10.65
C GLU A 156 11.66 23.20 -9.66
N GLN A 157 10.72 24.15 -9.77
CA GLN A 157 9.58 24.26 -8.85
C GLN A 157 8.47 23.23 -9.11
N ASP A 158 8.24 22.85 -10.37
CA ASP A 158 7.30 21.78 -10.73
C ASP A 158 7.91 20.40 -10.44
N THR A 159 9.22 20.21 -10.67
CA THR A 159 9.91 18.98 -10.24
C THR A 159 9.99 18.85 -8.73
N MET A 160 10.15 19.95 -7.97
CA MET A 160 10.08 19.92 -6.51
C MET A 160 8.67 19.65 -6.01
N THR A 161 7.63 20.13 -6.69
CA THR A 161 6.24 19.88 -6.28
C THR A 161 5.85 18.43 -6.55
N LEU A 162 6.26 17.87 -7.70
CA LEU A 162 6.07 16.46 -8.01
C LEU A 162 6.92 15.57 -7.09
N MET A 163 8.19 15.93 -6.82
CA MET A 163 9.03 15.23 -5.84
C MET A 163 8.46 15.35 -4.43
N ARG A 164 7.90 16.48 -4.01
CA ARG A 164 7.22 16.60 -2.70
C ARG A 164 5.98 15.74 -2.64
N MET A 165 5.15 15.73 -3.69
CA MET A 165 3.97 14.87 -3.74
C MET A 165 4.36 13.39 -3.66
N TRP A 166 5.43 12.99 -4.37
CA TRP A 166 5.92 11.61 -4.37
C TRP A 166 6.79 11.23 -3.17
N THR A 167 7.54 12.15 -2.56
CA THR A 167 8.16 11.90 -1.24
C THR A 167 7.11 11.85 -0.15
N THR A 168 5.94 12.47 -0.33
CA THR A 168 4.78 12.26 0.56
C THR A 168 4.18 10.86 0.36
N VAL A 169 4.10 10.36 -0.88
CA VAL A 169 3.65 8.97 -1.16
C VAL A 169 4.68 7.92 -0.69
N LEU A 170 5.97 8.17 -0.92
CA LEU A 170 7.07 7.31 -0.46
C LEU A 170 7.30 7.41 1.05
N SER A 171 7.07 8.56 1.67
CA SER A 171 7.06 8.68 3.13
C SER A 171 5.81 8.00 3.71
N LEU A 172 4.65 8.06 3.05
CA LEU A 172 3.50 7.23 3.40
C LEU A 172 3.80 5.71 3.28
N LEU A 173 4.68 5.31 2.37
CA LEU A 173 5.16 3.91 2.25
C LEU A 173 6.32 3.57 3.21
N ALA A 174 7.12 4.55 3.64
CA ALA A 174 8.31 4.36 4.47
C ALA A 174 8.11 4.71 5.96
N THR A 175 6.96 5.28 6.35
CA THR A 175 6.69 5.80 7.72
C THR A 175 6.60 4.73 8.83
N THR A 176 6.94 3.47 8.59
CA THR A 176 6.84 2.43 9.64
C THR A 176 7.99 1.42 9.69
N MET A 177 9.17 1.73 9.12
CA MET A 177 10.36 0.94 9.44
C MET A 177 10.90 1.32 10.82
N ASP A 178 10.12 1.01 11.84
CA ASP A 178 10.65 0.85 13.18
C ASP A 178 11.70 -0.27 13.15
N VAL A 179 12.81 -0.06 13.87
CA VAL A 179 13.83 -1.09 14.10
C VAL A 179 13.24 -2.12 15.05
N TYR A 180 12.33 -2.95 14.51
CA TYR A 180 11.70 -4.03 15.21
C TYR A 180 12.58 -5.25 15.10
N THR A 181 13.09 -5.72 16.23
CA THR A 181 13.54 -7.11 16.33
C THR A 181 12.31 -7.99 16.07
N ALA A 182 12.37 -8.80 15.01
CA ALA A 182 11.27 -9.69 14.65
C ALA A 182 11.00 -10.64 15.84
N PRO A 183 9.78 -10.63 16.42
CA PRO A 183 9.43 -11.59 17.46
C PRO A 183 9.51 -13.02 16.89
N PRO A 184 9.93 -14.01 17.69
CA PRO A 184 9.83 -15.42 17.31
C PRO A 184 8.40 -15.80 16.89
N GLU A 185 8.23 -16.74 15.96
CA GLU A 185 6.90 -17.11 15.40
C GLU A 185 5.88 -17.57 16.46
N ASN A 186 6.34 -18.10 17.61
CA ASN A 186 5.48 -18.55 18.72
C ASN A 186 4.98 -17.40 19.62
N THR A 187 5.41 -16.16 19.37
CA THR A 187 5.07 -14.98 20.17
C THR A 187 3.69 -14.42 19.85
N TYR A 188 3.14 -14.73 18.67
CA TYR A 188 1.86 -14.20 18.20
C TYR A 188 0.97 -15.32 17.65
N ARG A 189 -0.34 -15.08 17.63
CA ARG A 189 -1.32 -16.01 17.07
C ARG A 189 -1.77 -15.54 15.68
N THR A 190 -1.76 -16.46 14.72
CA THR A 190 -2.30 -16.26 13.37
C THR A 190 -3.67 -16.91 13.24
N LEU A 191 -4.46 -16.44 12.28
CA LEU A 191 -5.82 -16.91 11.98
C LEU A 191 -6.80 -16.85 13.15
N THR A 192 -6.52 -15.99 14.13
CA THR A 192 -7.40 -15.74 15.28
C THR A 192 -8.11 -14.41 15.10
N LEU A 193 -9.41 -14.39 15.40
CA LEU A 193 -10.20 -13.17 15.52
C LEU A 193 -9.79 -12.40 16.78
N PHE A 194 -9.59 -11.10 16.66
CA PHE A 194 -9.19 -10.22 17.75
C PHE A 194 -9.66 -8.79 17.54
N SER A 195 -9.68 -7.97 18.58
CA SER A 195 -10.00 -6.55 18.48
C SER A 195 -8.72 -5.76 18.21
N PHE A 196 -8.58 -5.21 17.01
CA PHE A 196 -7.46 -4.35 16.64
C PHE A 196 -7.76 -2.93 17.12
N PRO A 197 -6.93 -2.34 17.99
CA PRO A 197 -7.13 -0.96 18.41
C PRO A 197 -6.78 0.00 17.26
N THR A 198 -7.58 1.05 17.11
CA THR A 198 -7.38 2.17 16.17
C THR A 198 -7.55 3.48 16.95
N GLU A 199 -7.10 4.60 16.41
CA GLU A 199 -7.27 5.92 17.06
C GLU A 199 -8.75 6.26 17.32
N SER A 200 -9.66 5.76 16.47
CA SER A 200 -11.10 5.98 16.56
C SER A 200 -11.86 4.92 17.38
N GLY A 201 -11.21 3.89 17.91
CA GLY A 201 -11.90 2.80 18.61
C GLY A 201 -11.24 1.43 18.44
N THR A 202 -12.04 0.36 18.47
CA THR A 202 -11.56 -1.00 18.17
C THR A 202 -12.30 -1.57 16.97
N VAL A 203 -11.58 -2.26 16.10
CA VAL A 203 -12.12 -2.89 14.89
C VAL A 203 -11.84 -4.39 14.96
N LEU A 204 -12.85 -5.20 14.64
CA LEU A 204 -12.68 -6.65 14.60
C LEU A 204 -11.77 -7.05 13.43
N ALA A 205 -10.71 -7.78 13.74
CA ALA A 205 -9.68 -8.15 12.79
C ALA A 205 -9.32 -9.64 12.88
N ILE A 206 -8.74 -10.16 11.81
CA ILE A 206 -8.11 -11.49 11.76
C ILE A 206 -6.65 -11.35 11.34
N SER A 207 -5.74 -12.01 12.05
CA SER A 207 -4.31 -11.97 11.74
C SER A 207 -3.96 -13.05 10.72
N THR A 208 -3.06 -12.76 9.79
CA THR A 208 -2.50 -13.75 8.86
C THR A 208 -0.99 -13.57 8.71
N LYS A 209 -0.27 -14.57 8.20
CA LYS A 209 1.14 -14.38 7.84
C LYS A 209 1.25 -13.41 6.67
N ALA A 210 2.24 -12.53 6.66
CA ALA A 210 2.45 -11.55 5.60
C ALA A 210 2.64 -12.21 4.23
N SER A 211 3.27 -13.40 4.19
CA SER A 211 3.41 -14.21 2.97
C SER A 211 2.07 -14.72 2.42
N GLN A 212 1.08 -14.97 3.28
CA GLN A 212 -0.26 -15.42 2.88
C GLN A 212 -1.16 -14.25 2.49
N TYR A 213 -0.92 -13.05 3.03
CA TYR A 213 -1.71 -11.87 2.74
C TYR A 213 -1.75 -11.53 1.25
N ALA A 214 -0.62 -11.64 0.54
CA ALA A 214 -0.56 -11.38 -0.91
C ALA A 214 -1.51 -12.29 -1.70
N PHE A 215 -1.60 -13.57 -1.32
CA PHE A 215 -2.52 -14.51 -1.92
C PHE A 215 -3.99 -14.17 -1.59
N ILE A 216 -4.28 -13.85 -0.32
CA ILE A 216 -5.63 -13.45 0.11
C ILE A 216 -6.06 -12.20 -0.65
N ALA A 217 -5.23 -11.17 -0.73
CA ALA A 217 -5.51 -9.95 -1.48
C ALA A 217 -5.86 -10.25 -2.95
N ALA A 218 -5.08 -11.11 -3.62
CA ALA A 218 -5.36 -11.53 -4.99
C ALA A 218 -6.71 -12.26 -5.14
N VAL A 219 -7.05 -13.16 -4.21
CA VAL A 219 -8.36 -13.83 -4.21
C VAL A 219 -9.49 -12.82 -4.04
N TYR A 220 -9.35 -11.86 -3.13
CA TYR A 220 -10.36 -10.81 -2.93
C TYR A 220 -10.49 -9.88 -4.13
N THR A 221 -9.41 -9.55 -4.84
CA THR A 221 -9.48 -8.84 -6.12
C THR A 221 -10.37 -9.59 -7.11
N ILE A 222 -10.21 -10.92 -7.24
CA ILE A 222 -11.03 -11.75 -8.13
C ILE A 222 -12.50 -11.76 -7.68
N VAL A 223 -12.76 -11.92 -6.38
CA VAL A 223 -14.13 -11.91 -5.82
C VAL A 223 -14.83 -10.59 -6.12
N ILE A 224 -14.15 -9.46 -5.94
CA ILE A 224 -14.71 -8.13 -6.24
C ILE A 224 -14.95 -7.97 -7.75
N GLN A 225 -14.05 -8.43 -8.61
CA GLN A 225 -14.29 -8.39 -10.06
C GLN A 225 -15.51 -9.23 -10.45
N LEU A 226 -15.70 -10.41 -9.84
CA LEU A 226 -16.91 -11.22 -10.05
C LEU A 226 -18.17 -10.50 -9.56
N TRP A 227 -18.12 -9.82 -8.42
CA TRP A 227 -19.24 -9.00 -7.94
C TRP A 227 -19.66 -7.95 -8.98
N PHE A 228 -18.70 -7.20 -9.54
CA PHE A 228 -18.97 -6.21 -10.60
C PHE A 228 -19.43 -6.85 -11.91
N ALA A 229 -18.96 -8.05 -12.25
CA ALA A 229 -19.45 -8.80 -13.41
C ALA A 229 -20.94 -9.19 -13.26
N PHE A 230 -21.37 -9.60 -12.06
CA PHE A 230 -22.79 -9.88 -11.79
C PHE A 230 -23.63 -8.61 -11.77
N LEU A 231 -23.13 -7.51 -11.19
CA LEU A 231 -23.79 -6.20 -11.27
C LEU A 231 -23.95 -5.73 -12.72
N TRP A 232 -22.94 -5.96 -13.56
CA TRP A 232 -23.02 -5.68 -14.99
C TRP A 232 -24.13 -6.49 -15.67
N GLN A 233 -24.26 -7.78 -15.37
CA GLN A 233 -25.35 -8.60 -15.91
C GLN A 233 -26.72 -8.06 -15.51
N VAL A 234 -26.91 -7.72 -14.23
CA VAL A 234 -28.16 -7.08 -13.75
C VAL A 234 -28.42 -5.77 -14.49
N ALA A 235 -27.40 -4.90 -14.63
CA ALA A 235 -27.53 -3.62 -15.31
C ALA A 235 -27.87 -3.79 -16.81
N ALA A 236 -27.23 -4.75 -17.49
CA ALA A 236 -27.50 -5.05 -18.90
C ALA A 236 -28.93 -5.51 -19.12
N GLU A 237 -29.47 -6.35 -18.22
CA GLU A 237 -30.87 -6.77 -18.25
C GLU A 237 -31.83 -5.61 -17.96
N MET A 238 -31.46 -4.73 -17.02
CA MET A 238 -32.22 -3.51 -16.72
C MET A 238 -32.23 -2.50 -17.89
N CYS A 239 -31.19 -2.50 -18.74
CA CYS A 239 -31.20 -1.70 -19.96
C CYS A 239 -32.18 -2.25 -21.01
N LEU A 240 -32.36 -3.56 -21.11
CA LEU A 240 -33.26 -4.20 -22.09
C LEU A 240 -34.76 -3.96 -21.81
N ILE A 241 -35.11 -3.56 -20.59
CA ILE A 241 -36.46 -3.12 -20.22
C ILE A 241 -36.90 -1.94 -21.10
N ARG A 242 -35.96 -1.04 -21.40
CA ARG A 242 -36.25 0.22 -22.10
C ARG A 242 -36.64 -0.07 -23.54
N ARG A 243 -37.77 0.50 -23.99
CA ARG A 243 -38.17 0.42 -25.41
C ARG A 243 -37.27 1.34 -26.25
N PRO A 244 -36.53 0.82 -27.22
CA PRO A 244 -35.75 1.65 -28.12
C PRO A 244 -36.67 2.47 -29.02
N ARG A 245 -36.35 3.75 -29.21
CA ARG A 245 -37.10 4.67 -30.08
C ARG A 245 -36.46 4.85 -31.46
N CYS A 246 -35.17 4.58 -31.59
CA CYS A 246 -34.44 4.77 -32.85
C CYS A 246 -33.45 3.63 -33.12
N ARG A 247 -32.99 3.54 -34.38
CA ARG A 247 -32.02 2.53 -34.83
C ARG A 247 -30.72 2.54 -34.01
N GLN A 248 -30.29 3.70 -33.53
CA GLN A 248 -29.06 3.82 -32.74
C GLN A 248 -29.22 3.25 -31.33
N GLU A 249 -30.39 3.43 -30.72
CA GLU A 249 -30.70 2.80 -29.43
C GLU A 249 -30.68 1.27 -29.53
N TRP A 250 -31.17 0.73 -30.65
CA TRP A 250 -31.03 -0.70 -30.94
C TRP A 250 -29.57 -1.13 -31.04
N LEU A 251 -28.73 -0.41 -31.78
CA LEU A 251 -27.29 -0.70 -31.89
C LEU A 251 -26.58 -0.65 -30.54
N ALA A 252 -26.89 0.34 -29.70
CA ALA A 252 -26.33 0.45 -28.36
C ALA A 252 -26.75 -0.74 -27.46
N MET A 253 -28.01 -1.17 -27.53
CA MET A 253 -28.46 -2.36 -26.79
C MET A 253 -27.86 -3.66 -27.31
N VAL A 254 -27.66 -3.80 -28.63
CA VAL A 254 -26.90 -4.92 -29.22
C VAL A 254 -25.48 -4.93 -28.67
N ALA A 255 -24.83 -3.76 -28.58
CA ALA A 255 -23.47 -3.65 -28.05
C ALA A 255 -23.41 -4.05 -26.56
N ILE A 256 -24.34 -3.56 -25.74
CA ILE A 256 -24.43 -3.91 -24.31
C ILE A 256 -24.70 -5.40 -24.12
N ARG A 257 -25.63 -5.98 -24.90
CA ARG A 257 -26.00 -7.39 -24.77
C ARG A 257 -24.89 -8.34 -25.18
N ASN A 258 -24.12 -7.98 -26.21
CA ASN A 258 -23.03 -8.82 -26.72
C ASN A 258 -21.72 -8.66 -25.93
N ALA A 259 -21.63 -7.66 -25.07
CA ALA A 259 -20.48 -7.46 -24.21
C ALA A 259 -20.53 -8.43 -23.02
N SER A 260 -19.55 -9.32 -22.93
CA SER A 260 -19.38 -10.21 -21.77
C SER A 260 -19.02 -9.43 -20.50
N GLU A 261 -18.39 -8.26 -20.66
CA GLU A 261 -17.85 -7.45 -19.56
C GLU A 261 -18.13 -5.95 -19.78
N PRO A 262 -18.28 -5.16 -18.70
CA PRO A 262 -18.61 -3.74 -18.80
C PRO A 262 -17.55 -2.96 -19.59
N TRP A 263 -16.27 -3.35 -19.48
CA TRP A 263 -15.18 -2.72 -20.24
C TRP A 263 -15.35 -2.85 -21.75
N THR A 264 -15.71 -4.05 -22.23
CA THR A 264 -15.96 -4.29 -23.65
C THR A 264 -17.18 -3.50 -24.16
N ALA A 265 -18.22 -3.37 -23.32
CA ALA A 265 -19.38 -2.56 -23.63
C ALA A 265 -19.02 -1.07 -23.74
N SER A 266 -18.20 -0.56 -22.81
CA SER A 266 -17.73 0.82 -22.83
C SER A 266 -17.01 1.16 -24.13
N TRP A 267 -16.08 0.31 -24.58
CA TRP A 267 -15.37 0.53 -25.84
C TRP A 267 -16.29 0.47 -27.06
N ALA A 268 -17.22 -0.48 -27.10
CA ALA A 268 -18.19 -0.58 -28.19
C ALA A 268 -19.11 0.65 -28.27
N LEU A 269 -19.57 1.14 -27.12
CA LEU A 269 -20.40 2.35 -27.04
C LEU A 269 -19.61 3.62 -27.34
N LEU A 270 -18.37 3.75 -26.85
CA LEU A 270 -17.48 4.86 -27.18
C LEU A 270 -17.16 4.91 -28.67
N GLY A 271 -16.81 3.77 -29.28
CA GLY A 271 -16.56 3.68 -30.72
C GLY A 271 -17.81 4.07 -31.53
N SER A 272 -19.00 3.70 -31.06
CA SER A 272 -20.26 4.15 -31.66
C SER A 272 -20.45 5.65 -31.49
N MET A 273 -20.20 6.18 -30.29
CA MET A 273 -20.30 7.61 -29.97
C MET A 273 -19.38 8.46 -30.85
N PHE A 274 -18.13 8.05 -31.08
CA PHE A 274 -17.20 8.74 -31.98
C PHE A 274 -17.70 8.77 -33.43
N LYS A 275 -18.26 7.65 -33.93
CA LYS A 275 -18.87 7.62 -35.27
C LYS A 275 -20.07 8.57 -35.37
N LEU A 276 -20.87 8.67 -34.31
CA LEU A 276 -22.01 9.59 -34.25
C LEU A 276 -21.60 11.06 -34.17
N LEU A 277 -20.53 11.37 -33.43
CA LEU A 277 -19.95 12.70 -33.37
C LEU A 277 -19.39 13.15 -34.74
N ALA A 278 -18.84 12.21 -35.51
CA ALA A 278 -18.36 12.47 -36.86
C ALA A 278 -19.51 12.61 -37.90
N SER A 279 -20.72 12.13 -37.59
CA SER A 279 -21.85 12.23 -38.51
C SER A 279 -22.43 13.64 -38.54
N ARG A 280 -22.71 14.13 -39.76
CA ARG A 280 -23.32 15.45 -39.99
C ARG A 280 -24.86 15.44 -39.93
N ASN A 281 -25.47 14.26 -39.79
CA ASN A 281 -26.91 14.09 -39.88
C ASN A 281 -27.62 14.44 -38.56
N GLU A 282 -28.70 15.23 -38.61
CA GLU A 282 -29.40 15.70 -37.41
C GLU A 282 -30.09 14.57 -36.64
N ASN A 283 -30.60 13.57 -37.37
CA ASN A 283 -31.17 12.37 -36.76
C ASN A 283 -30.13 11.56 -35.97
N ASP A 284 -28.84 11.63 -36.36
CA ASP A 284 -27.77 10.92 -35.65
C ASP A 284 -27.39 11.61 -34.33
N ARG A 285 -27.57 12.94 -34.24
CA ARG A 285 -27.35 13.68 -33.00
C ARG A 285 -28.34 13.32 -31.90
N ARG A 286 -29.57 12.91 -32.24
CA ARG A 286 -30.54 12.45 -31.23
C ARG A 286 -30.12 11.14 -30.58
N GLY A 287 -29.53 10.20 -31.33
CA GLY A 287 -29.05 8.94 -30.76
C GLY A 287 -27.69 9.04 -30.07
N LEU A 288 -26.92 10.11 -30.33
CA LEU A 288 -25.73 10.46 -29.53
C LEU A 288 -26.08 10.60 -28.04
N GLY A 289 -27.17 11.31 -27.73
CA GLY A 289 -27.60 11.51 -26.35
C GLY A 289 -27.89 10.21 -25.61
N VAL A 290 -28.53 9.23 -26.26
CA VAL A 290 -28.85 7.95 -25.63
C VAL A 290 -27.64 7.03 -25.55
N THR A 291 -26.78 7.03 -26.56
CA THR A 291 -25.51 6.29 -26.54
C THR A 291 -24.59 6.80 -25.43
N ALA A 292 -24.52 8.12 -25.26
CA ALA A 292 -23.78 8.76 -24.16
C ALA A 292 -24.41 8.44 -22.79
N LEU A 293 -25.74 8.48 -22.68
CA LEU A 293 -26.44 8.13 -21.44
C LEU A 293 -26.18 6.68 -21.03
N LEU A 294 -26.13 5.75 -21.99
CA LEU A 294 -25.84 4.34 -21.74
C LEU A 294 -24.35 4.05 -21.52
N SER A 295 -23.44 4.82 -22.13
CA SER A 295 -22.00 4.62 -21.97
C SER A 295 -21.53 4.98 -20.56
N VAL A 296 -22.10 6.01 -19.93
CA VAL A 296 -21.70 6.46 -18.58
C VAL A 296 -21.79 5.32 -17.54
N PRO A 297 -22.93 4.62 -17.35
CA PRO A 297 -23.00 3.49 -16.43
C PRO A 297 -22.01 2.36 -16.75
N THR A 298 -21.75 2.07 -18.03
CA THR A 298 -20.78 1.02 -18.40
C THR A 298 -19.37 1.38 -17.97
N VAL A 299 -18.97 2.64 -18.19
CA VAL A 299 -17.64 3.15 -17.83
C VAL A 299 -17.50 3.20 -16.30
N VAL A 300 -18.54 3.66 -15.60
CA VAL A 300 -18.57 3.70 -14.14
C VAL A 300 -18.47 2.29 -13.55
N LEU A 301 -19.17 1.29 -14.09
CA LEU A 301 -19.06 -0.09 -13.62
C LEU A 301 -17.69 -0.71 -13.93
N ALA A 302 -17.14 -0.45 -15.12
CA ALA A 302 -15.83 -0.98 -15.50
C ALA A 302 -14.69 -0.36 -14.69
N ALA A 303 -14.62 0.97 -14.64
CA ALA A 303 -13.61 1.69 -13.87
C ALA A 303 -13.83 1.47 -12.36
N GLY A 304 -15.09 1.51 -11.91
CA GLY A 304 -15.47 1.26 -10.53
C GLY A 304 -15.07 -0.13 -10.06
N GLY A 305 -15.21 -1.17 -10.89
CA GLY A 305 -14.76 -2.53 -10.54
C GLY A 305 -13.25 -2.61 -10.31
N ILE A 306 -12.45 -1.99 -11.19
CA ILE A 306 -10.98 -1.94 -11.06
C ILE A 306 -10.57 -1.13 -9.83
N VAL A 307 -11.08 0.09 -9.69
CA VAL A 307 -10.74 1.00 -8.59
C VAL A 307 -11.17 0.42 -7.25
N THR A 308 -12.38 -0.13 -7.17
CA THR A 308 -12.88 -0.79 -5.94
C THR A 308 -12.02 -1.99 -5.61
N ALA A 309 -11.66 -2.85 -6.57
CA ALA A 309 -10.83 -4.01 -6.28
C ALA A 309 -9.45 -3.64 -5.69
N LEU A 310 -8.85 -2.53 -6.16
CA LEU A 310 -7.58 -2.03 -5.62
C LEU A 310 -7.78 -1.42 -4.22
N LEU A 311 -8.62 -0.39 -4.11
CA LEU A 311 -8.82 0.37 -2.87
C LEU A 311 -9.40 -0.51 -1.74
N TYR A 312 -10.24 -1.49 -2.09
CA TYR A 312 -10.84 -2.38 -1.10
C TYR A 312 -9.79 -3.31 -0.48
N THR A 313 -8.90 -3.89 -1.28
CA THR A 313 -7.83 -4.75 -0.75
C THR A 313 -6.86 -3.95 0.13
N GLU A 314 -6.63 -2.67 -0.19
CA GLU A 314 -5.82 -1.80 0.65
C GLU A 314 -6.55 -1.42 1.95
N SER A 315 -7.83 -1.05 1.86
CA SER A 315 -8.69 -0.76 3.03
C SER A 315 -8.89 -1.96 3.95
N MET A 316 -8.77 -3.17 3.42
CA MET A 316 -8.84 -4.41 4.17
C MET A 316 -7.62 -4.62 5.08
N ARG A 317 -6.48 -4.00 4.77
CA ARG A 317 -5.26 -4.06 5.58
C ARG A 317 -5.32 -3.03 6.72
N LEU A 318 -5.32 -3.47 7.97
CA LEU A 318 -5.23 -2.56 9.12
C LEU A 318 -3.78 -2.19 9.46
N GLY A 319 -2.86 -3.12 9.27
CA GLY A 319 -1.46 -2.93 9.64
C GLY A 319 -0.77 -4.26 9.92
N ASN A 320 0.48 -4.17 10.35
CA ASN A 320 1.32 -5.33 10.61
C ASN A 320 1.25 -5.71 12.10
N ALA A 321 0.15 -6.32 12.54
CA ALA A 321 0.00 -6.75 13.93
C ALA A 321 -0.81 -8.03 14.09
N ALA A 322 -0.59 -8.71 15.21
CA ALA A 322 -1.31 -9.91 15.61
C ALA A 322 -1.49 -9.94 17.14
N PRO A 323 -2.52 -10.64 17.64
CA PRO A 323 -2.67 -10.84 19.08
C PRO A 323 -1.51 -11.67 19.62
N VAL A 324 -1.02 -11.30 20.80
CA VAL A 324 0.08 -12.01 21.47
C VAL A 324 -0.34 -13.45 21.83
N SER A 325 0.60 -14.38 21.80
CA SER A 325 0.40 -15.71 22.35
C SER A 325 0.53 -15.65 23.88
N PRO A 326 -0.47 -16.10 24.66
CA PRO A 326 -0.38 -16.16 26.12
C PRO A 326 0.86 -16.90 26.63
N SER A 327 1.34 -17.91 25.90
CA SER A 327 2.52 -18.68 26.32
C SER A 327 3.84 -17.90 26.24
N SER A 328 3.90 -16.80 25.49
CA SER A 328 5.11 -15.96 25.38
C SER A 328 5.14 -14.80 26.36
N VAL A 329 4.00 -14.45 26.98
CA VAL A 329 3.92 -13.32 27.91
C VAL A 329 4.59 -13.70 29.23
N PHE A 330 5.70 -13.02 29.54
CA PHE A 330 6.49 -13.27 30.72
C PHE A 330 6.89 -11.96 31.40
N VAL A 331 6.55 -11.81 32.68
CA VAL A 331 7.06 -10.74 33.52
C VAL A 331 7.72 -11.36 34.75
N PRO A 332 9.03 -11.13 34.97
CA PRO A 332 9.74 -11.73 36.09
C PRO A 332 9.21 -11.19 37.43
N ASP A 333 9.03 -12.08 38.39
CA ASP A 333 8.71 -11.70 39.76
C ASP A 333 9.93 -11.06 40.46
N ALA A 334 9.80 -9.79 40.83
CA ALA A 334 10.85 -9.02 41.51
C ALA A 334 11.24 -9.62 42.88
N SER A 335 10.35 -10.40 43.52
CA SER A 335 10.66 -11.04 44.82
C SER A 335 11.65 -12.21 44.69
N THR A 336 11.75 -12.81 43.50
CA THR A 336 12.61 -13.97 43.23
C THR A 336 13.89 -13.61 42.49
N SER A 337 13.92 -12.44 41.85
CA SER A 337 15.05 -12.01 41.02
C SER A 337 15.93 -10.99 41.73
N THR A 338 17.25 -11.14 41.65
CA THR A 338 18.17 -10.09 42.10
C THR A 338 18.04 -8.88 41.19
N GLY A 339 17.99 -7.66 41.72
CA GLY A 339 17.76 -6.43 40.93
C GLY A 339 18.71 -6.25 39.73
N TYR A 340 19.94 -6.75 39.80
CA TYR A 340 20.90 -6.75 38.68
C TYR A 340 20.46 -7.60 37.48
N GLN A 341 19.78 -8.72 37.72
CA GLN A 341 19.26 -9.54 36.63
C GLN A 341 18.11 -8.81 35.94
N LEU A 342 17.24 -8.16 36.71
CA LEU A 342 16.09 -7.43 36.18
C LEU A 342 16.50 -6.31 35.21
N SER A 343 17.53 -5.52 35.56
CA SER A 343 17.99 -4.45 34.67
C SER A 343 18.56 -5.01 33.35
N SER A 344 19.30 -6.11 33.41
CA SER A 344 19.88 -6.75 32.21
C SER A 344 18.83 -7.22 31.20
N TYR A 345 17.63 -7.58 31.67
CA TYR A 345 16.54 -8.04 30.81
C TYR A 345 15.94 -6.90 29.97
N TYR A 346 15.79 -5.72 30.57
CA TYR A 346 15.25 -4.57 29.84
C TYR A 346 16.30 -3.86 28.98
N GLN A 347 17.60 -4.17 29.10
CA GLN A 347 18.66 -3.52 28.31
C GLN A 347 18.40 -3.54 26.80
N ALA A 348 17.97 -4.68 26.24
CA ALA A 348 17.71 -4.78 24.80
C ALA A 348 16.56 -3.85 24.37
N SER A 349 15.51 -3.74 25.18
CA SER A 349 14.41 -2.80 24.92
C SER A 349 14.86 -1.35 25.07
N ILE A 350 15.59 -1.04 26.13
CA ILE A 350 16.10 0.30 26.43
C ILE A 350 17.01 0.79 25.29
N LEU A 351 17.93 -0.05 24.81
CA LEU A 351 18.79 0.28 23.68
C LEU A 351 18.00 0.45 22.38
N ARG A 352 16.95 -0.36 22.16
CA ARG A 352 16.03 -0.21 21.01
C ARG A 352 15.28 1.12 21.08
N ALA A 353 14.79 1.51 22.26
CA ALA A 353 14.10 2.77 22.48
C ALA A 353 15.03 3.98 22.28
N LEU A 354 16.27 3.90 22.77
CA LEU A 354 17.30 4.92 22.56
C LEU A 354 17.70 5.07 21.09
N GLY A 355 17.91 3.96 20.37
CA GLY A 355 18.19 4.00 18.93
C GLY A 355 17.00 4.53 18.13
N SER A 356 15.78 4.17 18.53
CA SER A 356 14.56 4.69 17.90
C SER A 356 14.38 6.19 18.17
N ALA A 357 14.73 6.67 19.36
CA ALA A 357 14.73 8.09 19.72
C ALA A 357 15.75 8.89 18.90
N GLU A 358 16.92 8.32 18.58
CA GLU A 358 17.89 8.93 17.67
C GLU A 358 17.39 8.97 16.22
N SER A 359 16.71 7.92 15.76
CA SER A 359 16.18 7.85 14.39
C SER A 359 14.96 8.75 14.16
N ALA A 360 14.30 9.21 15.21
CA ALA A 360 13.05 9.97 15.16
C ALA A 360 13.25 11.46 14.76
N ASP A 361 14.32 11.79 14.04
CA ASP A 361 14.72 13.17 13.74
C ASP A 361 13.68 13.97 12.91
N ASP A 362 12.73 13.32 12.22
CA ASP A 362 11.69 13.98 11.41
C ASP A 362 10.25 13.83 11.96
N SER A 363 9.89 14.79 12.82
CA SER A 363 8.55 15.37 13.07
C SER A 363 7.42 14.55 13.74
N THR A 364 7.12 13.32 13.35
CA THR A 364 5.83 12.70 13.76
C THR A 364 5.79 12.18 15.20
N ARG A 365 6.93 11.71 15.72
CA ARG A 365 7.01 11.18 17.10
C ARG A 365 7.40 12.25 18.11
N ARG A 366 8.22 13.20 17.67
CA ARG A 366 8.58 14.36 18.49
C ARG A 366 7.36 15.21 18.82
N SER A 367 6.33 15.28 17.96
CA SER A 367 5.11 16.02 18.30
C SER A 367 4.28 15.39 19.42
N SER A 368 4.45 14.10 19.72
CA SER A 368 3.78 13.41 20.83
C SER A 368 4.46 13.64 22.18
N VAL A 369 5.68 14.20 22.18
CA VAL A 369 6.48 14.46 23.38
C VAL A 369 6.74 15.96 23.48
N SER A 370 6.21 16.58 24.52
CA SER A 370 6.53 17.98 24.83
C SER A 370 7.76 18.02 25.74
N VAL A 371 8.80 18.74 25.32
CA VAL A 371 9.98 19.03 26.17
C VAL A 371 10.27 20.52 26.05
N SER A 372 10.23 21.23 27.17
CA SER A 372 10.45 22.68 27.21
C SER A 372 11.59 23.03 28.16
N LYS A 373 12.45 23.95 27.71
CA LYS A 373 13.52 24.54 28.50
C LYS A 373 13.07 25.87 29.07
N HIS A 374 13.15 26.02 30.38
CA HIS A 374 12.89 27.26 31.10
C HIS A 374 14.17 27.73 31.79
N GLY A 375 14.60 28.96 31.51
CA GLY A 375 15.66 29.61 32.29
C GLY A 375 15.15 29.99 33.66
N LEU A 376 15.86 29.62 34.73
CA LEU A 376 15.56 30.09 36.07
C LEU A 376 16.35 31.37 36.35
N PRO A 377 15.77 32.35 37.06
CA PRO A 377 16.52 33.53 37.48
C PRO A 377 17.68 33.10 38.38
N SER A 378 18.88 33.63 38.11
CA SER A 378 20.10 33.26 38.84
C SER A 378 19.91 33.47 40.34
N PRO A 379 20.05 32.43 41.18
CA PRO A 379 19.93 32.57 42.62
C PRO A 379 21.13 33.35 43.15
N SER A 380 20.93 34.65 43.37
CA SER A 380 21.88 35.62 43.93
C SER A 380 23.09 35.98 43.04
N PRO A 381 23.49 37.26 42.98
CA PRO A 381 24.67 37.72 42.23
C PRO A 381 26.02 37.21 42.78
N ASN A 382 26.04 36.59 43.97
CA ASN A 382 27.27 36.16 44.64
C ASN A 382 27.55 34.66 44.58
N THR A 383 26.62 33.83 44.09
CA THR A 383 26.80 32.39 43.98
C THR A 383 27.23 32.05 42.55
N THR A 384 28.30 31.26 42.42
CA THR A 384 28.94 30.77 41.19
C THR A 384 28.08 30.80 39.92
N ASN A 385 28.66 31.34 38.84
CA ASN A 385 28.13 31.60 37.47
C ASN A 385 27.43 30.42 36.73
N GLN A 386 26.92 29.40 37.40
CA GLN A 386 26.23 28.29 36.75
C GLN A 386 24.76 28.66 36.50
N PRO A 387 24.30 28.70 35.24
CA PRO A 387 22.92 29.03 34.93
C PRO A 387 22.00 27.90 35.41
N ALA A 388 21.09 28.20 36.35
CA ALA A 388 20.05 27.27 36.73
C ALA A 388 19.05 27.09 35.56
N GLN A 389 18.76 25.83 35.22
CA GLN A 389 17.86 25.47 34.13
C GLN A 389 16.78 24.53 34.66
N ARG A 390 15.53 24.77 34.25
CA ARG A 390 14.40 23.85 34.43
C ARG A 390 14.05 23.23 33.08
N ILE A 391 13.90 21.93 33.04
CA ILE A 391 13.43 21.16 31.89
C ILE A 391 12.10 20.55 32.30
N SER A 392 11.02 20.95 31.65
CA SER A 392 9.70 20.33 31.84
C SER A 392 9.42 19.42 30.67
N TYR A 393 8.80 18.28 30.93
CA TYR A 393 8.44 17.34 29.87
C TYR A 393 7.08 16.71 30.15
N GLY A 394 6.42 16.26 29.09
CA GLY A 394 5.20 15.49 29.20
C GLY A 394 4.84 14.78 27.90
N TYR A 395 4.28 13.59 28.02
CA TYR A 395 3.85 12.76 26.90
C TYR A 395 2.61 11.93 27.27
N THR A 396 1.84 11.55 26.25
CA THR A 396 0.68 10.68 26.41
C THR A 396 0.82 9.47 25.51
N VAL A 397 0.64 8.27 26.07
CA VAL A 397 0.64 6.99 25.34
C VAL A 397 -0.77 6.42 25.34
N SER A 398 -1.38 6.34 24.17
CA SER A 398 -2.73 5.81 23.98
C SER A 398 -2.78 4.26 24.02
N ALA A 399 -3.98 3.71 24.22
CA ALA A 399 -4.23 2.27 24.11
C ALA A 399 -3.85 1.70 22.75
N TYR A 400 -4.04 2.47 21.68
CA TYR A 400 -3.62 2.12 20.33
C TYR A 400 -2.11 1.95 20.22
N GLU A 401 -1.35 2.85 20.84
CA GLU A 401 0.11 2.79 20.85
C GLU A 401 0.62 1.63 21.69
N LEU A 402 0.01 1.38 22.86
CA LEU A 402 0.29 0.21 23.71
C LEU A 402 -0.16 -1.12 23.08
N GLY A 403 -1.07 -1.07 22.10
CA GLY A 403 -1.65 -2.25 21.48
C GLY A 403 -2.70 -2.96 22.33
N ILE A 404 -3.39 -2.30 23.25
CA ILE A 404 -4.41 -2.92 24.11
C ILE A 404 -5.70 -3.17 23.30
N GLN A 405 -6.23 -4.39 23.33
CA GLN A 405 -7.33 -4.80 22.44
C GLN A 405 -8.73 -4.34 22.88
N LYS A 406 -9.02 -4.31 24.19
CA LYS A 406 -10.39 -4.16 24.71
C LYS A 406 -10.68 -2.79 25.34
N LEU A 407 -9.72 -1.87 25.34
CA LEU A 407 -9.77 -0.62 26.10
C LEU A 407 -9.33 0.56 25.24
N ALA A 408 -10.10 0.91 24.21
CA ALA A 408 -9.72 1.97 23.25
C ALA A 408 -9.46 3.33 23.93
N ASP A 409 -10.22 3.64 24.98
CA ASP A 409 -10.16 4.92 25.68
C ASP A 409 -9.11 4.94 26.82
N PHE A 410 -8.25 3.92 26.90
CA PHE A 410 -7.16 3.91 27.87
C PHE A 410 -6.00 4.77 27.39
N ALA A 411 -5.41 5.58 28.25
CA ALA A 411 -4.18 6.32 27.96
C ALA A 411 -3.34 6.47 29.22
N ILE A 412 -2.03 6.56 29.06
CA ILE A 412 -1.07 6.89 30.12
C ILE A 412 -0.58 8.31 29.84
N GLN A 413 -0.73 9.21 30.80
CA GLN A 413 -0.21 10.57 30.74
C GLN A 413 0.94 10.68 31.75
N VAL A 414 2.08 11.15 31.26
CA VAL A 414 3.28 11.38 32.07
C VAL A 414 3.61 12.86 32.01
N GLU A 415 3.80 13.46 33.17
CA GLU A 415 4.28 14.84 33.31
C GLU A 415 5.44 14.86 34.29
N GLY A 416 6.47 15.63 33.98
CA GLY A 416 7.62 15.74 34.86
C GLY A 416 8.40 17.02 34.68
N SER A 417 9.26 17.31 35.65
CA SER A 417 10.15 18.45 35.59
C SER A 417 11.45 18.17 36.32
N CYS A 418 12.56 18.55 35.68
CA CYS A 418 13.91 18.47 36.20
C CYS A 418 14.46 19.88 36.40
N VAL A 419 15.10 20.13 37.54
CA VAL A 419 15.76 21.39 37.84
C VAL A 419 17.22 21.12 38.20
N THR A 420 18.15 21.89 37.62
CA THR A 420 19.55 21.86 38.04
C THR A 420 19.66 22.39 39.46
N ASP A 421 20.11 21.55 40.39
CA ASP A 421 20.38 21.95 41.76
C ASP A 421 21.90 22.10 41.98
N PRO A 422 22.42 23.33 42.12
CA PRO A 422 23.85 23.54 42.37
C PRO A 422 24.27 23.15 43.80
N SER A 423 23.33 22.97 44.73
CA SER A 423 23.62 22.63 46.13
C SER A 423 23.82 21.12 46.34
N LEU A 424 23.27 20.29 45.46
CA LEU A 424 23.36 18.83 45.52
C LEU A 424 24.53 18.34 44.66
N SER A 425 25.75 18.38 45.20
CA SER A 425 26.94 17.79 44.56
C SER A 425 27.15 16.31 44.93
N PHE A 426 26.43 15.80 45.92
CA PHE A 426 26.46 14.40 46.35
C PHE A 426 25.05 13.96 46.78
N PHE A 427 24.44 13.05 46.02
CA PHE A 427 23.16 12.44 46.39
C PHE A 427 23.29 10.92 46.32
N ALA A 428 23.02 10.26 47.44
CA ALA A 428 22.81 8.82 47.49
C ALA A 428 21.35 8.56 47.12
N LEU A 429 21.08 7.70 46.13
CA LEU A 429 19.73 7.20 45.86
C LEU A 429 19.15 6.68 47.18
N THR A 430 18.16 7.37 47.73
CA THR A 430 17.45 6.91 48.92
C THR A 430 16.67 5.66 48.53
N ASP A 431 16.96 4.58 49.25
CA ASP A 431 16.37 3.24 49.16
C ASP A 431 14.87 3.30 48.85
N THR A 432 14.51 3.05 47.59
CA THR A 432 13.13 2.88 47.17
C THR A 432 12.69 1.49 47.59
N SER A 433 12.31 1.35 48.86
CA SER A 433 11.60 0.15 49.30
C SER A 433 10.34 0.00 48.45
N VAL A 434 10.34 -1.00 47.56
CA VAL A 434 9.35 -1.25 46.49
C VAL A 434 7.90 -1.22 46.98
N GLY A 435 7.66 -1.47 48.28
CA GLY A 435 6.33 -1.52 48.88
C GLY A 435 5.58 -0.18 49.01
N SER A 436 6.24 0.98 49.00
CA SER A 436 5.57 2.29 49.12
C SER A 436 5.57 3.14 47.84
N VAL A 437 6.17 2.63 46.76
CA VAL A 437 6.44 3.40 45.53
C VAL A 437 5.17 3.65 44.69
N LEU A 438 4.16 2.79 44.83
CA LEU A 438 2.89 2.92 44.11
C LEU A 438 1.91 3.93 44.74
N ASP A 439 2.18 4.41 45.96
CA ASP A 439 1.26 5.30 46.70
C ASP A 439 1.70 6.77 46.67
N THR A 440 2.91 7.05 46.18
CA THR A 440 3.44 8.42 46.09
C THR A 440 3.02 9.08 44.78
N THR A 441 2.20 10.12 44.89
CA THR A 441 1.62 10.90 43.79
C THR A 441 2.61 11.84 43.08
N ASN A 442 3.91 11.65 43.30
CA ASN A 442 5.02 12.42 42.73
C ASN A 442 6.30 11.65 43.03
N GLN A 443 6.81 10.93 42.05
CA GLN A 443 8.07 10.21 42.24
C GLN A 443 9.22 11.17 42.00
N THR A 444 9.97 11.47 43.06
CA THR A 444 11.17 12.30 42.96
C THR A 444 12.39 11.43 42.74
N TYR A 445 13.27 11.87 41.83
CA TYR A 445 14.52 11.17 41.53
C TYR A 445 15.59 12.18 41.09
N ALA A 446 16.84 11.74 41.09
CA ALA A 446 17.96 12.57 40.70
C ALA A 446 18.67 11.95 39.48
N LEU A 447 19.00 12.78 38.49
CA LEU A 447 19.84 12.37 37.35
C LEU A 447 21.25 12.89 37.57
N VAL A 448 22.19 11.97 37.76
CA VAL A 448 23.61 12.25 37.98
C VAL A 448 24.39 11.75 36.76
N ALA A 449 24.85 12.68 35.91
CA ALA A 449 25.69 12.34 34.78
C ALA A 449 27.12 12.05 35.25
N THR A 450 27.62 10.84 35.03
CA THR A 450 29.00 10.43 35.37
C THR A 450 30.00 10.90 34.31
N THR A 451 30.06 12.21 34.07
CA THR A 451 30.91 12.84 33.05
C THR A 451 32.17 13.50 33.63
N ALA A 452 32.25 13.61 34.96
CA ALA A 452 33.35 14.28 35.65
C ALA A 452 34.71 13.65 35.30
N LEU A 453 35.72 14.51 35.12
CA LEU A 453 37.10 14.17 34.79
C LEU A 453 37.30 13.51 33.41
N LEU A 454 36.26 13.31 32.60
CA LEU A 454 36.41 12.88 31.22
C LEU A 454 37.14 13.96 30.41
N GLY A 455 38.08 13.54 29.55
CA GLY A 455 38.82 14.46 28.69
C GLY A 455 37.97 14.98 27.54
N SER A 456 38.15 16.24 27.14
CA SER A 456 37.47 16.85 25.99
C SER A 456 38.44 17.66 25.12
N PHE A 457 38.32 17.51 23.81
CA PHE A 457 39.10 18.31 22.87
C PHE A 457 38.60 19.75 22.73
N THR A 458 37.36 19.99 23.17
CA THR A 458 36.67 21.27 23.01
C THR A 458 36.17 21.80 24.35
N PRO A 459 36.16 23.12 24.57
CA PRO A 459 35.60 23.69 25.78
C PRO A 459 34.06 23.70 25.72
N SER A 460 33.39 23.59 26.86
CA SER A 460 31.93 23.74 26.96
C SER A 460 31.53 24.48 28.22
N GLY A 461 30.44 25.24 28.12
CA GLY A 461 29.78 25.92 29.23
C GLY A 461 28.48 25.26 29.67
N ASP A 462 28.12 24.11 29.09
CA ASP A 462 26.92 23.37 29.46
C ASP A 462 27.02 22.80 30.90
N PRO A 463 25.95 22.83 31.73
CA PRO A 463 26.04 22.39 33.12
C PRO A 463 26.58 20.98 33.34
N TRP A 464 26.28 20.00 32.47
CA TRP A 464 26.80 18.63 32.58
C TRP A 464 28.16 18.44 31.92
N TYR A 465 28.44 19.23 30.89
CA TYR A 465 29.67 19.12 30.10
C TYR A 465 30.68 20.23 30.36
N PHE A 466 30.48 21.04 31.40
CA PHE A 466 31.34 22.20 31.66
C PHE A 466 32.78 21.75 31.83
N THR A 467 33.65 22.32 31.01
CA THR A 467 35.05 21.94 30.97
C THR A 467 35.94 22.96 31.65
N GLU A 468 36.99 22.49 32.31
CA GLU A 468 38.13 23.30 32.73
C GLU A 468 39.38 22.91 31.93
N LEU A 469 40.39 23.79 31.92
CA LEU A 469 41.71 23.43 31.42
C LEU A 469 42.26 22.29 32.28
N ALA A 470 42.86 21.28 31.66
CA ALA A 470 43.57 20.22 32.36
C ALA A 470 44.91 20.73 32.94
N THR A 471 44.88 21.83 33.70
CA THR A 471 46.04 22.45 34.34
C THR A 471 46.27 21.78 35.69
N GLY A 472 47.10 20.74 35.72
CA GLY A 472 47.43 20.02 36.95
C GLY A 472 48.51 18.95 36.79
N GLY A 473 49.77 19.38 36.76
CA GLY A 473 50.94 18.85 37.50
C GLY A 473 51.27 17.35 37.65
N SER A 474 50.49 16.37 37.18
CA SER A 474 50.91 14.97 37.19
C SER A 474 51.65 14.65 35.89
N THR A 475 52.95 14.88 35.91
CA THR A 475 53.98 14.63 34.89
C THR A 475 54.14 13.15 34.48
N VAL A 476 53.12 12.32 34.65
CA VAL A 476 53.21 10.89 34.36
C VAL A 476 52.17 10.53 33.30
N ALA A 477 52.61 10.60 32.04
CA ALA A 477 52.10 9.91 30.85
C ALA A 477 51.01 10.55 29.95
N TYR A 478 50.35 11.67 30.30
CA TYR A 478 49.36 12.31 29.38
C TYR A 478 49.88 13.51 28.58
N GLU A 479 51.10 13.99 28.87
CA GLU A 479 51.67 15.25 28.32
C GLU A 479 51.99 15.24 26.81
N THR A 480 51.89 14.11 26.12
CA THR A 480 52.22 14.07 24.67
C THR A 480 51.02 13.89 23.73
N ALA A 481 49.81 13.57 24.22
CA ALA A 481 48.64 13.41 23.32
C ALA A 481 47.25 13.56 23.97
N GLY A 482 47.15 13.95 25.25
CA GLY A 482 45.86 14.08 25.93
C GLY A 482 45.03 15.29 25.47
N PRO A 483 43.69 15.25 25.60
CA PRO A 483 42.84 16.42 25.34
C PRO A 483 43.17 17.60 26.28
N PRO A 484 43.15 18.85 25.79
CA PRO A 484 43.51 20.03 26.58
C PRO A 484 42.48 20.41 27.66
N TYR A 485 41.25 19.90 27.55
CA TYR A 485 40.19 20.15 28.52
C TYR A 485 39.79 18.86 29.22
N ARG A 486 39.21 19.01 30.41
CA ARG A 486 38.49 17.95 31.10
C ARG A 486 37.18 18.49 31.65
N VAL A 487 36.15 17.67 31.74
CA VAL A 487 34.91 18.04 32.44
C VAL A 487 35.26 18.23 33.91
N ALA A 488 35.08 19.44 34.45
CA ALA A 488 35.45 19.68 35.85
C ALA A 488 34.54 18.91 36.82
N PRO A 489 35.03 18.59 38.03
CA PRO A 489 34.22 17.96 39.05
C PRO A 489 33.11 18.90 39.59
N GLY A 490 32.19 18.37 40.38
CA GLY A 490 31.14 19.15 41.03
C GLY A 490 30.10 19.72 40.06
N ARG A 491 29.67 18.91 39.08
CA ARG A 491 28.59 19.26 38.16
C ARG A 491 27.24 19.23 38.88
N PRO A 492 26.30 20.13 38.55
CA PRO A 492 24.99 20.13 39.17
C PRO A 492 24.23 18.86 38.78
N VAL A 493 23.56 18.28 39.77
CA VAL A 493 22.63 17.18 39.59
C VAL A 493 21.29 17.74 39.11
N LEU A 494 20.54 16.99 38.30
CA LEU A 494 19.14 17.33 38.03
C LEU A 494 18.27 16.69 39.12
N SER A 495 17.63 17.53 39.94
CA SER A 495 16.55 17.10 40.82
C SER A 495 15.27 17.08 40.02
N CYS A 496 14.68 15.90 39.84
CA CYS A 496 13.51 15.67 39.02
C CYS A 496 12.33 15.15 39.83
N TRP A 497 11.14 15.36 39.28
CA TRP A 497 9.94 14.64 39.67
C TRP A 497 9.18 14.22 38.42
N GLU A 498 8.48 13.09 38.51
CA GLU A 498 7.56 12.57 37.50
C GLU A 498 6.24 12.21 38.19
N ASP A 499 5.13 12.67 37.62
CA ASP A 499 3.78 12.25 37.95
C ASP A 499 3.22 11.45 36.78
N MET A 500 2.61 10.32 37.10
CA MET A 500 2.03 9.41 36.14
C MET A 500 0.57 9.17 36.47
N GLN A 501 -0.26 9.44 35.47
CA GLN A 501 -1.70 9.29 35.55
C GLN A 501 -2.15 8.40 34.40
N PHE A 502 -3.25 7.68 34.59
CA PHE A 502 -3.91 6.98 33.49
C PHE A 502 -5.33 7.49 33.33
N CYS A 503 -5.76 7.59 32.07
CA CYS A 503 -7.11 7.97 31.71
C CYS A 503 -7.86 6.72 31.29
N LEU A 504 -9.09 6.56 31.78
CA LEU A 504 -10.02 5.54 31.32
C LEU A 504 -11.32 6.25 30.92
N GLY A 505 -11.49 6.47 29.61
CA GLY A 505 -12.58 7.30 29.12
C GLY A 505 -12.33 8.78 29.45
N LYS A 506 -13.21 9.38 30.24
CA LYS A 506 -13.10 10.79 30.69
C LYS A 506 -12.52 10.93 32.09
N GLU A 507 -12.33 9.83 32.81
CA GLU A 507 -11.80 9.84 34.16
C GLU A 507 -10.29 9.69 34.12
N THR A 508 -9.57 10.70 34.62
CA THR A 508 -8.14 10.60 34.91
C THR A 508 -7.96 10.11 36.34
N LYS A 509 -7.27 9.00 36.50
CA LYS A 509 -6.98 8.34 37.78
C LYS A 509 -5.48 8.25 37.96
N ARG A 510 -5.04 8.14 39.21
CA ARG A 510 -3.63 7.98 39.55
C ARG A 510 -3.22 6.53 39.43
N CYS A 511 -1.94 6.27 39.20
CA CYS A 511 -1.41 4.91 39.19
C CYS A 511 -1.71 4.12 40.49
N SER A 512 -1.84 4.78 41.64
CA SER A 512 -2.29 4.17 42.90
C SER A 512 -3.69 3.52 42.80
N ASP A 513 -4.56 4.11 41.98
CA ASP A 513 -5.95 3.68 41.78
C ASP A 513 -6.07 2.60 40.69
N LEU A 514 -4.95 2.11 40.15
CA LEU A 514 -4.95 1.11 39.08
C LEU A 514 -5.65 -0.19 39.54
N TRP A 515 -5.51 -0.56 40.82
CA TRP A 515 -6.15 -1.73 41.41
C TRP A 515 -7.67 -1.60 41.56
N THR A 516 -8.20 -0.38 41.63
CA THR A 516 -9.64 -0.09 41.77
C THR A 516 -10.30 0.32 40.45
N SER A 517 -9.52 0.46 39.38
CA SER A 517 -9.94 0.96 38.06
C SER A 517 -10.93 0.06 37.30
N GLY A 518 -11.06 -1.22 37.69
CA GLY A 518 -11.84 -2.22 36.96
C GLY A 518 -11.12 -2.82 35.74
N LEU A 519 -9.85 -2.50 35.53
CA LEU A 519 -9.02 -3.12 34.51
C LEU A 519 -8.82 -4.63 34.78
N PRO A 520 -8.59 -5.46 33.74
CA PRO A 520 -8.26 -6.86 33.93
C PRO A 520 -7.00 -7.04 34.80
N LYS A 521 -7.03 -7.98 35.75
CA LYS A 521 -5.94 -8.19 36.72
C LYS A 521 -4.59 -8.42 36.08
N GLY A 522 -4.53 -9.11 34.94
CA GLY A 522 -3.28 -9.34 34.21
C GLY A 522 -2.68 -8.05 33.66
N LEU A 523 -3.52 -7.14 33.14
CA LEU A 523 -3.07 -5.84 32.65
C LEU A 523 -2.64 -4.93 33.81
N ILE A 524 -3.37 -4.93 34.93
CA ILE A 524 -2.99 -4.22 36.16
C ILE A 524 -1.62 -4.70 36.63
N GLY A 525 -1.41 -6.02 36.71
CA GLY A 525 -0.13 -6.61 37.08
C GLY A 525 1.00 -6.08 36.19
N HIS A 526 0.81 -6.13 34.88
CA HIS A 526 1.82 -5.69 33.93
C HIS A 526 2.16 -4.20 34.06
N LEU A 527 1.15 -3.33 34.08
CA LEU A 527 1.34 -1.89 34.18
C LEU A 527 1.90 -1.49 35.55
N SER A 528 1.45 -2.11 36.63
CA SER A 528 1.92 -1.78 37.99
C SER A 528 3.42 -2.02 38.18
N ILE A 529 3.99 -3.07 37.59
CA ILE A 529 5.42 -3.37 37.69
C ILE A 529 6.20 -2.45 36.77
N SER A 530 5.78 -2.32 35.51
CA SER A 530 6.53 -1.61 34.49
C SER A 530 6.50 -0.09 34.67
N LEU A 531 5.48 0.43 35.35
CA LEU A 531 5.31 1.86 35.64
C LEU A 531 5.63 2.20 37.10
N ALA A 532 6.11 1.24 37.90
CA ALA A 532 6.50 1.50 39.28
C ALA A 532 7.68 2.48 39.39
N ILE A 533 8.57 2.48 38.40
CA ILE A 533 9.77 3.33 38.34
C ILE A 533 9.62 4.26 37.13
N PRO A 534 9.98 5.56 37.24
CA PRO A 534 9.87 6.49 36.12
C PRO A 534 10.65 5.94 34.93
N MET A 535 10.03 5.92 33.75
CA MET A 535 10.64 5.22 32.61
C MET A 535 11.98 5.87 32.20
N ILE A 536 12.13 7.18 32.41
CA ILE A 536 13.40 7.89 32.22
C ILE A 536 14.52 7.39 33.14
N VAL A 537 14.20 6.97 34.37
CA VAL A 537 15.16 6.37 35.31
C VAL A 537 15.53 4.96 34.85
N THR A 538 14.56 4.19 34.36
CA THR A 538 14.79 2.87 33.76
C THR A 538 15.73 2.98 32.55
N ILE A 539 15.50 3.94 31.65
CA ILE A 539 16.38 4.23 30.51
C ILE A 539 17.80 4.58 30.98
N GLY A 540 17.93 5.55 31.90
CA GLY A 540 19.24 6.02 32.37
C GLY A 540 20.05 4.93 33.08
N SER A 541 19.41 4.16 33.95
CA SER A 541 20.07 3.08 34.71
C SER A 541 20.39 1.85 33.86
N GLY A 542 19.50 1.48 32.93
CA GLY A 542 19.70 0.30 32.08
C GLY A 542 20.68 0.55 30.92
N ALA A 543 20.67 1.74 30.33
CA ALA A 543 21.64 2.10 29.27
C ALA A 543 23.00 2.55 29.82
N GLY A 544 23.04 3.01 31.08
CA GLY A 544 24.23 3.58 31.69
C GLY A 544 24.74 4.79 30.88
N VAL A 545 26.03 4.77 30.54
CA VAL A 545 26.68 5.85 29.77
C VAL A 545 26.11 6.03 28.36
N SER A 546 25.51 4.99 27.77
CA SER A 546 24.90 5.06 26.43
C SER A 546 23.58 5.83 26.41
N ALA A 547 23.03 6.20 27.57
CA ALA A 547 21.90 7.13 27.64
C ALA A 547 22.28 8.53 27.14
N LEU A 548 23.56 8.91 27.26
CA LEU A 548 24.08 10.21 26.87
C LEU A 548 24.62 10.16 25.44
N LYS A 549 24.07 10.98 24.53
CA LYS A 549 24.54 11.10 23.14
C LYS A 549 25.98 11.62 23.06
N ALA A 550 26.35 12.44 24.03
CA ALA A 550 27.71 12.94 24.22
C ALA A 550 28.76 11.83 24.30
N TYR A 551 28.36 10.63 24.71
CA TYR A 551 29.23 9.47 24.89
C TYR A 551 29.39 8.68 23.57
N SER A 552 29.87 9.35 22.51
CA SER A 552 30.21 8.73 21.23
C SER A 552 31.73 8.71 21.03
N GLY A 553 32.40 7.66 21.48
CA GLY A 553 33.86 7.55 21.38
C GLY A 553 34.38 6.12 21.31
N VAL A 554 35.38 5.88 20.46
CA VAL A 554 35.96 4.56 20.10
C VAL A 554 36.84 3.94 21.20
N GLY A 555 36.69 4.36 22.45
CA GLY A 555 37.52 3.87 23.56
C GLY A 555 36.84 4.06 24.89
N ALA A 556 35.96 3.12 25.27
CA ALA A 556 35.34 3.01 26.61
C ALA A 556 34.92 4.36 27.23
N GLY A 557 34.42 5.27 26.39
CA GLY A 557 34.29 6.72 26.60
C GLY A 557 35.23 7.37 27.61
N MET A 558 36.53 7.29 27.32
CA MET A 558 37.56 8.11 27.97
C MET A 558 37.52 9.58 27.56
N PHE A 559 36.92 9.89 26.40
CA PHE A 559 36.88 11.23 25.83
C PHE A 559 35.49 11.57 25.29
N LEU A 560 35.11 12.84 25.34
CA LEU A 560 33.88 13.39 24.75
C LEU A 560 34.16 14.70 24.00
N ASP A 561 33.28 15.08 23.08
CA ASP A 561 33.29 16.42 22.47
C ASP A 561 32.29 17.30 23.21
N ALA A 562 32.78 18.07 24.19
CA ALA A 562 31.93 18.82 25.10
C ALA A 562 31.15 19.95 24.40
N THR A 563 31.68 20.53 23.31
CA THR A 563 30.97 21.55 22.54
C THR A 563 29.76 20.99 21.80
N SER A 564 29.87 19.77 21.27
CA SER A 564 28.75 19.09 20.59
C SER A 564 27.70 18.53 21.57
N SER A 565 28.07 18.44 22.84
CA SER A 565 27.27 17.82 23.91
C SER A 565 26.41 18.86 24.63
N ASN A 566 25.16 18.53 24.91
CA ASN A 566 24.19 19.44 25.51
C ASN A 566 23.27 18.69 26.47
N MET A 567 23.24 19.10 27.74
CA MET A 567 22.40 18.48 28.77
C MET A 567 20.93 18.43 28.36
N PHE A 568 20.40 19.51 27.77
CA PHE A 568 19.01 19.56 27.33
C PHE A 568 18.73 18.53 26.24
N ALA A 569 19.63 18.40 25.26
CA ALA A 569 19.47 17.45 24.16
C ALA A 569 19.54 15.99 24.64
N ASP A 570 20.40 15.69 25.63
CA ASP A 570 20.46 14.36 26.23
C ASP A 570 19.22 14.04 27.06
N VAL A 571 18.72 15.01 27.86
CA VAL A 571 17.46 14.83 28.59
C VAL A 571 16.28 14.67 27.64
N GLU A 572 16.19 15.48 26.59
CA GLU A 572 15.16 15.36 25.54
C GLU A 572 15.21 13.97 24.88
N ARG A 573 16.40 13.49 24.53
CA ARG A 573 16.59 12.13 24.00
C ARG A 573 16.12 11.06 24.99
N MET A 574 16.46 11.17 26.27
CA MET A 574 16.03 10.21 27.28
C MET A 574 14.52 10.24 27.50
N VAL A 575 13.89 11.41 27.49
CA VAL A 575 12.42 11.53 27.58
C VAL A 575 11.76 10.89 26.35
N LEU A 576 12.29 11.12 25.14
CA LEU A 576 11.79 10.49 23.93
C LEU A 576 11.96 8.97 23.96
N ALA A 577 13.11 8.48 24.45
CA ALA A 577 13.34 7.06 24.66
C ALA A 577 12.40 6.49 25.73
N ALA A 578 12.10 7.25 26.79
CA ALA A 578 11.14 6.86 27.83
C ALA A 578 9.73 6.73 27.25
N PHE A 579 9.27 7.68 26.44
CA PHE A 579 7.99 7.57 25.71
C PHE A 579 7.93 6.31 24.84
N LEU A 580 8.99 6.04 24.07
CA LEU A 580 9.06 4.85 23.21
C LEU A 580 9.12 3.55 24.00
N ALA A 581 9.85 3.51 25.12
CA ALA A 581 9.89 2.35 26.00
C ALA A 581 8.53 2.12 26.67
N THR A 582 7.85 3.18 27.12
CA THR A 582 6.49 3.09 27.70
C THR A 582 5.50 2.49 26.70
N LYS A 583 5.58 2.89 25.43
CA LYS A 583 4.77 2.33 24.35
C LYS A 583 5.00 0.82 24.13
N GLU A 584 6.23 0.35 24.31
CA GLU A 584 6.61 -1.03 24.03
C GLU A 584 6.57 -1.95 25.27
N ILE A 585 6.17 -1.45 26.45
CA ILE A 585 6.10 -2.22 27.72
C ILE A 585 5.42 -3.59 27.53
N LEU A 586 4.25 -3.61 26.90
CA LEU A 586 3.48 -4.85 26.71
C LEU A 586 4.17 -5.79 25.73
N ARG A 587 4.80 -5.25 24.69
CA ARG A 587 5.54 -6.06 23.73
C ARG A 587 6.77 -6.68 24.38
N ASP A 588 7.50 -5.94 25.20
CA ASP A 588 8.74 -6.44 25.79
C ASP A 588 8.50 -7.65 26.69
N SER A 589 7.38 -7.72 27.42
CA SER A 589 7.04 -8.93 28.19
C SER A 589 6.84 -10.17 27.31
N ALA A 590 6.41 -9.99 26.06
CA ALA A 590 6.27 -11.10 25.13
C ALA A 590 7.61 -11.51 24.48
N LEU A 591 8.57 -10.58 24.41
CA LEU A 591 9.89 -10.81 23.80
C LEU A 591 10.92 -11.37 24.79
N LEU A 592 10.75 -11.12 26.09
CA LEU A 592 11.73 -11.50 27.13
C LEU A 592 11.97 -13.02 27.21
N GLY A 593 10.97 -13.83 26.89
CA GLY A 593 11.03 -15.29 27.03
C GLY A 593 11.08 -15.73 28.50
N ARG A 594 10.68 -16.97 28.77
CA ARG A 594 10.72 -17.52 30.14
C ARG A 594 12.15 -17.87 30.51
N LEU A 595 12.65 -17.33 31.61
CA LEU A 595 13.99 -17.63 32.11
C LEU A 595 13.97 -18.87 33.01
N PRO A 596 15.04 -19.66 33.04
CA PRO A 596 15.13 -20.81 33.93
C PRO A 596 15.18 -20.35 35.39
N GLY A 597 14.28 -20.87 36.22
CA GLY A 597 14.26 -20.62 37.66
C GLY A 597 13.51 -19.38 38.12
N THR A 598 12.89 -18.61 37.22
CA THR A 598 12.04 -17.46 37.59
C THR A 598 10.55 -17.79 37.45
N THR A 599 9.76 -17.25 38.38
CA THR A 599 8.30 -17.30 38.33
C THR A 599 7.78 -16.14 37.48
N ASN A 600 6.72 -16.39 36.73
CA ASN A 600 6.03 -15.36 35.97
C ASN A 600 5.00 -14.69 36.89
N LEU A 601 5.14 -13.39 37.15
CA LEU A 601 4.21 -12.68 38.04
C LEU A 601 2.77 -12.66 37.48
N LEU A 602 2.62 -12.82 36.17
CA LEU A 602 1.32 -12.87 35.49
C LEU A 602 0.69 -14.27 35.46
N GLU A 603 1.38 -15.29 35.97
CA GLU A 603 0.91 -16.67 36.06
C GLU A 603 0.25 -16.90 37.42
N LYS A 604 -0.92 -17.53 37.42
CA LYS A 604 -1.60 -18.01 38.62
C LYS A 604 -0.88 -19.25 39.17
N PRO A 605 -1.20 -19.69 40.40
CA PRO A 605 -0.65 -20.94 40.95
C PRO A 605 -0.95 -22.19 40.10
N ASP A 606 -1.95 -22.16 39.22
CA ASP A 606 -2.34 -23.25 38.33
C ASP A 606 -1.56 -23.29 37.00
N GLY A 607 -0.64 -22.34 36.77
CA GLY A 607 0.12 -22.23 35.51
C GLY A 607 -0.59 -21.48 34.38
N THR A 608 -1.81 -20.99 34.61
CA THR A 608 -2.55 -20.17 33.63
C THR A 608 -2.31 -18.69 33.88
N LEU A 609 -2.35 -17.86 32.83
CA LEU A 609 -2.23 -16.42 33.01
C LEU A 609 -3.47 -15.80 33.66
N TRP A 610 -3.28 -14.70 34.36
CA TRP A 610 -4.38 -13.82 34.76
C TRP A 610 -5.16 -13.31 33.54
N GLU A 611 -6.47 -13.12 33.71
CA GLU A 611 -7.32 -12.58 32.65
C GLU A 611 -6.82 -11.20 32.21
N GLY A 612 -6.77 -10.98 30.90
CA GLY A 612 -6.27 -9.76 30.28
C GLY A 612 -4.75 -9.63 30.20
N ALA A 613 -3.97 -10.55 30.77
CA ALA A 613 -2.51 -10.53 30.68
C ALA A 613 -1.99 -10.63 29.24
N ALA A 614 -2.78 -11.21 28.34
CA ALA A 614 -2.45 -11.39 26.92
C ALA A 614 -3.42 -10.62 25.99
N ASP A 615 -4.21 -9.68 26.52
CA ASP A 615 -5.21 -8.92 25.74
C ASP A 615 -4.59 -7.69 25.04
N PHE A 616 -3.44 -7.89 24.40
CA PHE A 616 -2.74 -6.88 23.60
C PHE A 616 -2.25 -7.44 22.27
N ILE A 617 -1.85 -6.56 21.36
CA ILE A 617 -1.32 -6.89 20.04
C ILE A 617 0.17 -6.60 19.98
N ILE A 618 0.89 -7.37 19.18
CA ILE A 618 2.29 -7.12 18.87
C ILE A 618 2.39 -6.71 17.42
N ARG A 619 3.12 -5.63 17.17
CA ARG A 619 3.42 -5.14 15.82
C ARG A 619 4.66 -5.85 15.29
N THR A 620 4.54 -6.54 14.16
CA THR A 620 5.63 -7.25 13.48
C THR A 620 5.39 -7.34 11.98
N SER A 621 6.45 -7.21 11.18
CA SER A 621 6.41 -7.31 9.71
C SER A 621 5.96 -8.67 9.19
N ASP A 622 6.04 -9.71 10.01
CA ASP A 622 5.77 -11.09 9.60
C ASP A 622 4.28 -11.44 9.53
N VAL A 623 3.42 -10.57 10.07
CA VAL A 623 1.97 -10.75 10.10
C VAL A 623 1.25 -9.50 9.62
N VAL A 624 0.03 -9.71 9.13
CA VAL A 624 -0.86 -8.65 8.68
C VAL A 624 -2.23 -8.84 9.34
N ALA A 625 -2.75 -7.77 9.93
CA ALA A 625 -4.11 -7.69 10.44
C ALA A 625 -5.06 -7.30 9.30
N ILE A 626 -6.10 -8.11 9.10
CA ILE A 626 -7.13 -7.94 8.09
C ILE A 626 -8.44 -7.53 8.77
N ARG A 627 -9.09 -6.48 8.28
CA ARG A 627 -10.45 -6.08 8.69
C ARG A 627 -11.45 -7.19 8.42
N PHE A 628 -12.04 -7.76 9.47
CA PHE A 628 -12.92 -8.91 9.33
C PHE A 628 -14.27 -8.55 8.70
N ASP A 629 -14.80 -7.36 9.00
CA ASP A 629 -16.03 -6.83 8.43
C ASP A 629 -15.95 -6.71 6.88
N LEU A 630 -14.85 -6.16 6.37
CA LEU A 630 -14.58 -6.11 4.93
C LEU A 630 -14.28 -7.50 4.36
N ALA A 631 -13.53 -8.34 5.06
CA ALA A 631 -13.28 -9.70 4.60
C ALA A 631 -14.59 -10.49 4.38
N VAL A 632 -15.62 -10.28 5.19
CA VAL A 632 -16.93 -10.94 5.02
C VAL A 632 -17.82 -10.24 3.99
N LEU A 633 -17.76 -8.91 3.89
CA LEU A 633 -18.65 -8.13 3.02
C LEU A 633 -18.50 -8.47 1.53
N ALA A 634 -17.29 -8.57 1.00
CA ALA A 634 -17.05 -8.85 -0.43
C ALA A 634 -17.66 -10.19 -0.92
N PRO A 635 -17.41 -11.35 -0.27
CA PRO A 635 -18.02 -12.60 -0.68
C PRO A 635 -19.55 -12.60 -0.51
N VAL A 636 -20.08 -12.00 0.56
CA VAL A 636 -21.53 -11.87 0.76
C VAL A 636 -22.16 -11.03 -0.35
N ALA A 637 -21.59 -9.87 -0.68
CA ALA A 637 -22.07 -9.01 -1.76
C ALA A 637 -22.03 -9.73 -3.12
N THR A 638 -20.99 -10.54 -3.36
CA THR A 638 -20.86 -11.36 -4.57
C THR A 638 -21.98 -12.40 -4.66
N VAL A 639 -22.26 -13.12 -3.57
CA VAL A 639 -23.35 -14.11 -3.51
C VAL A 639 -24.71 -13.44 -3.70
N VAL A 640 -24.95 -12.28 -3.08
CA VAL A 640 -26.20 -11.53 -3.26
C VAL A 640 -26.38 -11.10 -4.73
N ALA A 641 -25.32 -10.60 -5.37
CA ALA A 641 -25.37 -10.23 -6.79
C ALA A 641 -25.61 -11.44 -7.70
N LEU A 642 -25.00 -12.59 -7.40
CA LEU A 642 -25.25 -13.85 -8.11
C LEU A 642 -26.72 -14.28 -7.95
N LEU A 643 -27.28 -14.24 -6.73
CA LEU A 643 -28.68 -14.57 -6.50
C LEU A 643 -29.62 -13.61 -7.22
N ALA A 644 -29.27 -12.32 -7.33
CA ALA A 644 -30.02 -11.37 -8.14
C ALA A 644 -30.04 -11.77 -9.62
N VAL A 645 -28.89 -12.13 -10.21
CA VAL A 645 -28.81 -12.64 -11.59
C VAL A 645 -29.68 -13.89 -11.76
N LEU A 646 -29.54 -14.87 -10.86
CA LEU A 646 -30.31 -16.12 -10.92
C LEU A 646 -31.81 -15.88 -10.77
N SER A 647 -32.23 -14.92 -9.93
CA SER A 647 -33.63 -14.56 -9.77
C SER A 647 -34.21 -13.92 -11.03
N ILE A 648 -33.44 -13.08 -11.73
CA ILE A 648 -33.85 -12.50 -13.01
C ILE A 648 -34.03 -13.61 -14.05
N GLU A 649 -33.08 -14.54 -14.14
CA GLU A 649 -33.16 -15.68 -15.06
C GLU A 649 -34.31 -16.65 -14.73
N ALA A 650 -34.53 -16.93 -13.45
CA ALA A 650 -35.65 -17.75 -12.99
C ALA A 650 -36.99 -17.06 -13.29
N TYR A 651 -37.09 -15.76 -13.05
CA TYR A 651 -38.28 -14.97 -13.35
C TYR A 651 -38.60 -14.99 -14.85
N LYS A 652 -37.59 -14.87 -15.71
CA LYS A 652 -37.74 -15.01 -17.17
C LYS A 652 -38.29 -16.39 -17.55
N ARG A 653 -37.80 -17.46 -16.92
CA ARG A 653 -38.25 -18.84 -17.16
C ARG A 653 -39.69 -19.07 -16.67
N LEU A 654 -40.00 -18.64 -15.45
CA LEU A 654 -41.28 -18.93 -14.78
C LEU A 654 -42.47 -18.21 -15.42
N ARG A 655 -42.33 -16.95 -15.83
CA ARG A 655 -43.45 -16.21 -16.43
C ARG A 655 -43.81 -16.64 -17.85
N GLY A 656 -43.26 -17.76 -18.35
CA GLY A 656 -43.60 -18.26 -19.68
C GLY A 656 -43.40 -17.20 -20.76
N LEU A 657 -42.42 -16.30 -20.56
CA LEU A 657 -42.17 -15.11 -21.37
C LEU A 657 -41.67 -15.45 -22.79
N LYS A 658 -41.89 -16.67 -23.30
CA LYS A 658 -41.64 -17.06 -24.70
C LYS A 658 -42.28 -16.08 -25.68
N ASN A 659 -43.47 -15.54 -25.35
CA ASN A 659 -44.17 -14.54 -26.17
C ASN A 659 -44.01 -13.11 -25.66
N SER A 660 -43.14 -12.88 -24.68
CA SER A 660 -42.94 -11.54 -24.17
C SER A 660 -42.12 -10.71 -25.16
N PRO A 661 -42.40 -9.40 -25.26
CA PRO A 661 -41.60 -8.51 -26.09
C PRO A 661 -40.12 -8.50 -25.68
N TRP A 662 -39.78 -8.97 -24.48
CA TRP A 662 -38.42 -9.05 -23.95
C TRP A 662 -37.64 -10.24 -24.49
N ALA A 663 -38.25 -11.43 -24.46
CA ALA A 663 -37.64 -12.62 -25.02
C ALA A 663 -37.47 -12.45 -26.53
N LEU A 664 -38.50 -11.94 -27.21
CA LEU A 664 -38.43 -11.62 -28.64
C LEU A 664 -37.30 -10.63 -28.95
N ARG A 665 -37.16 -9.56 -28.15
CA ARG A 665 -36.05 -8.62 -28.26
C ARG A 665 -34.70 -9.28 -28.06
N SER A 666 -34.54 -10.09 -27.02
CA SER A 666 -33.27 -10.77 -26.75
C SER A 666 -32.88 -11.69 -27.91
N ILE A 667 -33.84 -12.45 -28.47
CA ILE A 667 -33.63 -13.33 -29.62
C ILE A 667 -33.28 -12.51 -30.87
N LEU A 668 -34.01 -11.41 -31.13
CA LEU A 668 -33.72 -10.50 -32.24
C LEU A 668 -32.30 -9.90 -32.13
N LEU A 669 -31.87 -9.52 -30.92
CA LEU A 669 -30.53 -8.99 -30.69
C LEU A 669 -29.44 -10.05 -30.98
N TYR A 670 -29.66 -11.33 -30.62
CA TYR A 670 -28.78 -12.42 -31.06
C TYR A 670 -28.80 -12.59 -32.59
N GLY A 671 -29.98 -12.45 -33.22
CA GLY A 671 -30.14 -12.52 -34.67
C GLY A 671 -29.35 -11.45 -35.43
N THR A 672 -29.20 -10.23 -34.88
CA THR A 672 -28.46 -9.16 -35.57
C THR A 672 -26.96 -9.46 -35.76
N GLN A 673 -26.34 -10.27 -34.90
CA GLN A 673 -24.98 -10.76 -35.13
C GLN A 673 -24.93 -11.71 -36.33
N LEU A 674 -25.94 -12.56 -36.48
CA LEU A 674 -26.10 -13.43 -37.64
C LEU A 674 -26.26 -12.62 -38.92
N PHE A 675 -27.15 -11.61 -38.91
CA PHE A 675 -27.36 -10.73 -40.07
C PHE A 675 -26.12 -9.89 -40.40
N ARG A 676 -25.37 -9.43 -39.40
CA ARG A 676 -24.08 -8.74 -39.62
C ARG A 676 -23.02 -9.67 -40.22
N LEU A 677 -23.00 -10.94 -39.81
CA LEU A 677 -22.14 -11.96 -40.40
C LEU A 677 -22.54 -12.29 -41.84
N PHE A 678 -23.83 -12.28 -42.17
CA PHE A 678 -24.32 -12.43 -43.55
C PHE A 678 -23.96 -11.21 -44.41
N ASP A 679 -24.22 -10.00 -43.91
CA ASP A 679 -23.94 -8.73 -44.60
C ASP A 679 -22.44 -8.55 -44.90
N THR A 680 -21.57 -8.94 -43.97
CA THR A 680 -20.11 -8.91 -44.18
C THR A 680 -19.57 -10.05 -45.07
N ARG A 681 -20.30 -11.17 -45.21
CA ARG A 681 -19.89 -12.28 -46.08
C ARG A 681 -20.29 -12.05 -47.54
N GLU A 682 -21.39 -11.36 -47.79
CA GLU A 682 -21.83 -10.97 -49.16
C GLU A 682 -21.20 -9.65 -49.64
N SER A 683 -20.81 -8.74 -48.75
CA SER A 683 -20.14 -7.47 -49.12
C SER A 683 -18.76 -7.62 -49.80
N ASN A 684 -18.14 -8.81 -49.79
CA ASN A 684 -16.89 -9.08 -50.52
C ASN A 684 -17.13 -9.58 -51.96
N SER A 685 -18.37 -9.84 -52.36
CA SER A 685 -18.77 -10.02 -53.75
C SER A 685 -19.55 -8.79 -54.19
N ALA A 686 -18.98 -8.04 -55.13
CA ALA A 686 -19.48 -6.76 -55.61
C ALA A 686 -20.99 -6.75 -55.88
N TRP A 687 -21.72 -5.87 -55.19
CA TRP A 687 -23.00 -5.36 -55.67
C TRP A 687 -22.73 -4.28 -56.72
N GLU A 688 -22.26 -4.69 -57.90
CA GLU A 688 -22.59 -3.97 -59.13
C GLU A 688 -24.03 -4.36 -59.49
N ILE A 689 -24.99 -3.74 -58.80
CA ILE A 689 -26.35 -3.66 -59.33
C ILE A 689 -26.56 -2.23 -59.78
N GLU A 690 -26.50 -2.11 -61.09
CA GLU A 690 -26.92 -1.02 -61.94
C GLU A 690 -28.15 -0.30 -61.38
N SER A 691 -28.02 1.01 -61.25
CA SER A 691 -28.97 1.94 -60.67
C SER A 691 -30.26 2.08 -61.51
N THR A 692 -31.14 1.09 -61.47
CA THR A 692 -32.52 1.25 -61.94
C THR A 692 -33.49 1.25 -60.76
N LYS A 693 -33.80 2.47 -60.30
CA LYS A 693 -35.05 2.89 -59.63
C LYS A 693 -35.79 1.79 -58.84
N ALA A 694 -35.16 1.22 -57.82
CA ALA A 694 -35.90 0.61 -56.73
C ALA A 694 -35.93 1.64 -55.59
N GLN A 695 -37.07 2.33 -55.46
CA GLN A 695 -37.41 3.02 -54.21
C GLN A 695 -37.40 1.97 -53.10
N LEU A 696 -36.36 1.98 -52.27
CA LEU A 696 -36.41 1.35 -50.96
C LEU A 696 -37.61 1.95 -50.22
N PRO A 697 -38.56 1.13 -49.73
CA PRO A 697 -39.67 1.66 -48.96
C PRO A 697 -39.08 2.29 -47.70
N ILE A 698 -39.26 3.60 -47.59
CA ILE A 698 -39.13 4.31 -46.32
C ILE A 698 -40.20 3.68 -45.43
N LEU A 699 -39.78 2.77 -44.54
CA LEU A 699 -40.59 2.29 -43.44
C LEU A 699 -40.77 3.45 -42.45
N GLU A 700 -41.67 4.37 -42.80
CA GLU A 700 -42.44 5.09 -41.80
C GLU A 700 -43.16 4.04 -40.95
N CYS A 701 -42.87 4.04 -39.65
CA CYS A 701 -43.60 3.24 -38.68
C CYS A 701 -45.03 3.79 -38.56
N SER A 702 -45.89 3.47 -39.52
CA SER A 702 -47.34 3.54 -39.36
C SER A 702 -47.75 2.34 -38.52
N GLU A 703 -48.35 2.61 -37.37
CA GLU A 703 -48.74 1.65 -36.32
C GLU A 703 -50.00 0.84 -36.69
N SER A 704 -50.22 0.53 -37.97
CA SER A 704 -51.39 -0.21 -38.44
C SER A 704 -51.01 -1.29 -39.44
N ALA A 705 -51.47 -2.51 -39.13
CA ALA A 705 -51.37 -3.76 -39.89
C ALA A 705 -50.02 -4.51 -39.79
N ILE A 706 -49.87 -5.27 -38.69
CA ILE A 706 -49.13 -6.53 -38.71
C ILE A 706 -50.14 -7.60 -39.16
N PRO A 707 -49.92 -8.35 -40.25
CA PRO A 707 -50.78 -9.48 -40.57
C PRO A 707 -50.61 -10.57 -39.52
N GLU A 708 -51.74 -10.99 -38.95
CA GLU A 708 -51.86 -12.08 -37.99
C GLU A 708 -51.40 -13.37 -38.68
N LEU A 709 -50.22 -13.88 -38.30
CA LEU A 709 -49.72 -15.18 -38.73
C LEU A 709 -50.29 -16.24 -37.77
N GLU A 710 -51.34 -16.93 -38.21
CA GLU A 710 -51.86 -18.08 -37.48
C GLU A 710 -50.94 -19.30 -37.68
N PRO A 711 -50.45 -19.93 -36.59
CA PRO A 711 -49.68 -21.16 -36.67
C PRO A 711 -50.61 -22.33 -37.01
N VAL A 712 -50.41 -22.95 -38.18
CA VAL A 712 -51.09 -24.20 -38.54
C VAL A 712 -50.24 -25.38 -38.10
N TRP A 713 -50.84 -26.25 -37.28
CA TRP A 713 -50.20 -27.47 -36.81
C TRP A 713 -50.32 -28.57 -37.86
N ASN A 714 -49.20 -29.18 -38.25
CA ASN A 714 -49.20 -30.28 -39.21
C ASN A 714 -49.13 -31.62 -38.47
N ASP A 715 -50.26 -32.31 -38.36
CA ASP A 715 -50.41 -33.56 -37.63
C ASP A 715 -49.56 -34.73 -38.21
N SER A 716 -49.11 -34.62 -39.45
CA SER A 716 -48.30 -35.67 -40.09
C SER A 716 -46.80 -35.60 -39.75
N THR A 717 -46.30 -34.43 -39.35
CA THR A 717 -44.86 -34.21 -39.08
C THR A 717 -44.56 -33.81 -37.63
N GLY A 718 -45.59 -33.53 -36.81
CA GLY A 718 -45.43 -33.09 -35.42
C GLY A 718 -44.73 -31.74 -35.27
N ALA A 719 -44.64 -30.94 -36.35
CA ALA A 719 -43.95 -29.67 -36.39
C ALA A 719 -44.89 -28.53 -36.82
N CYS A 720 -44.71 -27.36 -36.19
CA CYS A 720 -45.42 -26.14 -36.54
C CYS A 720 -44.68 -25.45 -37.70
N ILE A 721 -45.35 -25.28 -38.84
CA ILE A 721 -44.76 -24.69 -40.06
C ILE A 721 -45.43 -23.35 -40.31
N ILE A 722 -44.62 -22.28 -40.44
CA ILE A 722 -45.09 -20.94 -40.80
C ILE A 722 -44.86 -20.77 -42.31
N THR A 723 -45.92 -20.81 -43.11
CA THR A 723 -45.85 -20.57 -44.56
C THR A 723 -46.25 -19.14 -44.90
N ALA A 724 -45.34 -18.38 -45.52
CA ALA A 724 -45.64 -17.08 -46.10
C ALA A 724 -46.18 -17.25 -47.53
N THR A 725 -47.35 -16.66 -47.81
CA THR A 725 -47.94 -16.64 -49.16
C THR A 725 -47.22 -15.64 -50.07
N PRO A 726 -46.88 -16.00 -51.33
CA PRO A 726 -46.22 -15.08 -52.25
C PRO A 726 -47.20 -14.04 -52.84
N PRO A 727 -46.73 -12.83 -53.19
CA PRO A 727 -47.59 -11.77 -53.70
C PRO A 727 -48.03 -12.03 -55.15
N ARG A 728 -49.29 -11.69 -55.44
CA ARG A 728 -49.92 -11.73 -56.78
C ARG A 728 -49.21 -10.79 -57.75
N GLN A 729 -48.81 -11.30 -58.92
CA GLN A 729 -48.33 -10.50 -60.05
C GLN A 729 -49.47 -9.75 -60.76
N PRO A 730 -49.22 -8.54 -61.29
CA PRO A 730 -50.20 -7.77 -62.05
C PRO A 730 -50.30 -8.25 -63.51
N ARG A 731 -51.53 -8.29 -64.03
CA ARG A 731 -51.87 -8.58 -65.44
C ARG A 731 -51.38 -7.48 -66.38
N SER A 732 -50.79 -7.86 -67.51
CA SER A 732 -50.68 -7.05 -68.72
C SER A 732 -51.16 -7.86 -69.96
N PRO A 733 -51.52 -7.20 -71.07
CA PRO A 733 -52.53 -7.68 -72.01
C PRO A 733 -51.98 -8.49 -73.21
N GLN A 734 -52.93 -9.21 -73.81
CA GLN A 734 -52.82 -10.08 -75.00
C GLN A 734 -52.13 -9.41 -76.20
N HIS A 735 -51.27 -10.16 -76.90
CA HIS A 735 -51.36 -10.31 -78.36
C HIS A 735 -50.74 -11.64 -78.82
N SER A 736 -51.30 -12.10 -79.93
CA SER A 736 -51.25 -13.37 -80.63
C SER A 736 -49.92 -13.77 -81.30
N ASP A 737 -49.86 -15.09 -81.56
CA ASP A 737 -49.42 -15.76 -82.80
C ASP A 737 -48.28 -16.80 -82.69
N GLU A 738 -48.66 -17.99 -83.20
CA GLU A 738 -47.93 -18.93 -84.03
C GLU A 738 -46.71 -19.77 -83.55
N VAL A 739 -46.95 -21.09 -83.60
CA VAL A 739 -46.24 -22.10 -84.41
C VAL A 739 -45.08 -22.93 -83.82
N SER A 740 -45.25 -24.24 -84.05
CA SER A 740 -44.34 -25.40 -84.11
C SER A 740 -43.61 -25.88 -82.84
N GLU A 741 -43.79 -27.15 -82.43
CA GLU A 741 -43.08 -28.37 -82.95
C GLU A 741 -41.62 -28.36 -82.42
N THR A 742 -40.99 -29.41 -81.89
CA THR A 742 -41.13 -30.86 -82.02
C THR A 742 -40.13 -31.52 -81.05
N THR A 743 -40.30 -32.83 -80.77
CA THR A 743 -39.27 -33.85 -80.46
C THR A 743 -38.41 -33.69 -79.19
N GLU A 744 -38.53 -34.59 -78.22
CA GLU A 744 -38.03 -35.98 -78.16
C GLU A 744 -36.59 -36.12 -77.64
N HIS A 745 -36.50 -37.08 -76.73
CA HIS A 745 -35.47 -38.11 -76.64
C HIS A 745 -34.33 -38.03 -75.60
N LEU A 746 -34.45 -39.01 -74.68
CA LEU A 746 -33.45 -40.05 -74.36
C LEU A 746 -32.36 -39.69 -73.34
N LEU A 747 -32.45 -40.27 -72.13
CA LEU A 747 -31.89 -41.58 -71.71
C LEU A 747 -30.40 -41.46 -71.35
N HIS A 748 -30.02 -41.59 -70.08
CA HIS A 748 -29.42 -42.83 -69.52
C HIS A 748 -28.78 -42.67 -68.13
N ARG A 749 -29.15 -43.62 -67.26
CA ARG A 749 -28.31 -44.47 -66.39
C ARG A 749 -27.40 -43.85 -65.30
N HIS A 750 -27.79 -44.13 -64.05
CA HIS A 750 -27.07 -44.88 -62.98
C HIS A 750 -25.84 -45.74 -63.41
N PRO A 751 -24.95 -46.24 -62.49
CA PRO A 751 -25.10 -46.37 -61.03
C PRO A 751 -23.82 -46.04 -60.18
N GLU A 752 -23.97 -46.23 -58.85
CA GLU A 752 -23.09 -46.87 -57.81
C GLU A 752 -21.57 -46.99 -58.08
N GLU A 753 -20.62 -46.99 -57.14
CA GLU A 753 -20.55 -47.31 -55.70
C GLU A 753 -19.12 -46.94 -55.24
N HIS A 754 -18.94 -46.41 -54.03
CA HIS A 754 -17.99 -46.85 -52.99
C HIS A 754 -17.89 -45.87 -51.82
#